data_AF-A0A4Y3PHN9-F1
#
_entry.id   AF-A0A4Y3PHN9-F1
#
_cell.length_a   1.000
_cell.length_b   1.000
_cell.length_c   1.000
_cell.angle_alpha   90.00
_cell.angle_beta   90.00
_cell.angle_gamma   90.00
#
_symmetry.space_group_name_H-M   'P 1'
#
loop_
_entity.id
_entity.type
_entity.pdbx_description
1 polymer ?
#
loop_
_entity_poly.entity_id
_entity_poly.type
_entity_poly.pdbx_seq_one_letter_code
_entity_poly.pdbx_strand_id
1 'polypeptide(L)'
;MPEPIKAAHSRYMPGIDGLRALAVLAVIIYHLNYNWAPGGLLGVGIFFVLSGYLITDLLIAQWSRNGRLDMKDFWLRRARRLLPALLLLLVVVVASVALFSPEQMGRLRGDVWAALFYVSNWWLVFSEVSYFEKFGPPSPLGHLWSLAVEEQFYLIWPLLVALGLSLIKRRGPLVILTLGLAAVSAVLMAVMYEPGEDPSRIYYGTDTRVFALLIGAALAMMWPSRKLSTTISGKARATLDVIGCVSLAILLLAIWKTNQYDDFLYQGGLVLLSIVSAILVAVLAHPASSLAKWMGCKPLKWLGVRSYGIYLWHYPVIVLTSPTAAAEESGAFAVLRACLQVLACIVLAALSWKYMEEPIRHGALGKLWAKLGTSKQQGAPKRSKKILASGCAFALAVLYFGVASLTSGATAGDTSAMQKLAEASAAAENSGQKDHSQEQDVDAKPHGPQVPVTQKKPEPTQKPSTQTATKPKTESKPNAGKPAQGGTAPAKNQDNSAASKQPKASEEPDVAATSGKGITAIGDSVMLDIEPYLAKLLPGIVIDGKVGRQMAQAPDVIKALRAKGQLGSRVIIELGTNGSFSKGQLDKLLKALDGVDQVILINTRVPRPWESVVNETLAEVAAAHPNMTLIDWHSASAGKNTYFYKDGVHLNSEGARAYALLVAKTFAPVKAEKPANEATPAPAPAPKAEESQKPASDENKQETAAPKEAQDTQE
;
A
#
# COMPACT_ATOMS: atom_id res chain seq x y z
N MET A 1 18.49 7.53 -19.69
CA MET A 1 18.00 6.95 -20.97
C MET A 1 19.09 6.01 -21.47
N PRO A 2 18.78 4.87 -22.12
CA PRO A 2 19.82 4.10 -22.79
C PRO A 2 20.62 4.96 -23.75
N GLU A 3 21.87 4.54 -24.00
CA GLU A 3 22.71 5.21 -24.98
C GLU A 3 21.94 5.35 -26.30
N PRO A 4 21.89 6.59 -26.84
CA PRO A 4 21.12 6.87 -28.02
C PRO A 4 21.66 6.08 -29.20
N ILE A 5 20.76 5.45 -29.95
CA ILE A 5 21.10 4.70 -31.16
C ILE A 5 21.61 5.70 -32.19
N LYS A 6 22.95 5.81 -32.32
CA LYS A 6 23.71 6.61 -33.31
C LYS A 6 22.86 7.67 -34.04
N ALA A 7 22.29 8.61 -33.30
CA ALA A 7 21.98 9.91 -33.84
C ALA A 7 23.21 10.74 -33.50
N ALA A 8 23.94 11.22 -34.51
CA ALA A 8 25.25 11.88 -34.37
C ALA A 8 25.28 13.07 -33.38
N HIS A 9 24.16 13.44 -32.76
CA HIS A 9 24.03 14.65 -31.95
C HIS A 9 23.04 14.53 -30.77
N SER A 10 22.93 13.42 -30.05
CA SER A 10 22.21 13.39 -28.75
C SER A 10 23.21 13.35 -27.58
N ARG A 11 23.17 14.36 -26.72
CA ARG A 11 24.08 14.46 -25.57
C ARG A 11 23.65 13.47 -24.49
N TYR A 12 24.52 12.52 -24.20
CA TYR A 12 24.30 11.54 -23.13
C TYR A 12 24.63 12.15 -21.76
N MET A 13 23.76 11.95 -20.76
CA MET A 13 23.85 12.55 -19.43
C MET A 13 23.90 11.45 -18.35
N PRO A 14 25.08 10.89 -18.03
CA PRO A 14 25.19 9.73 -17.13
C PRO A 14 24.74 10.02 -15.69
N GLY A 15 24.92 11.24 -15.19
CA GLY A 15 24.45 11.63 -13.85
C GLY A 15 22.93 11.50 -13.68
N ILE A 16 22.17 11.75 -14.76
CA ILE A 16 20.72 11.55 -14.78
C ILE A 16 20.34 10.06 -14.65
N ASP A 17 21.12 9.15 -15.24
CA ASP A 17 20.90 7.72 -15.02
C ASP A 17 21.18 7.34 -13.56
N GLY A 18 22.21 7.93 -12.93
CA GLY A 18 22.44 7.73 -11.51
C GLY A 18 21.27 8.17 -10.63
N LEU A 19 20.63 9.31 -10.95
CA LEU A 19 19.45 9.77 -10.20
C LEU A 19 18.26 8.81 -10.38
N ARG A 20 18.06 8.27 -11.59
CA ARG A 20 17.05 7.23 -11.85
C ARG A 20 17.31 5.96 -11.05
N ALA A 21 18.58 5.58 -10.85
CA ALA A 21 18.94 4.43 -10.04
C ALA A 21 18.56 4.66 -8.57
N LEU A 22 18.91 5.82 -8.00
CA LEU A 22 18.52 6.15 -6.62
C LEU A 22 17.00 6.20 -6.44
N ALA A 23 16.28 6.82 -7.39
CA ALA A 23 14.83 6.92 -7.34
C ALA A 23 14.13 5.56 -7.39
N VAL A 24 14.56 4.63 -8.26
CA VAL A 24 13.95 3.28 -8.30
C VAL A 24 14.29 2.45 -7.07
N LEU A 25 15.51 2.58 -6.53
CA LEU A 25 15.89 1.89 -5.29
C LEU A 25 15.01 2.37 -4.12
N ALA A 26 14.81 3.68 -3.97
CA ALA A 26 13.91 4.26 -2.97
C ALA A 26 12.49 3.67 -3.06
N VAL A 27 11.95 3.54 -4.27
CA VAL A 27 10.62 2.94 -4.49
C VAL A 27 10.59 1.45 -4.13
N ILE A 28 11.64 0.69 -4.43
CA ILE A 28 11.72 -0.73 -4.05
C ILE A 28 11.69 -0.88 -2.55
N ILE A 29 12.48 -0.07 -1.84
CA ILE A 29 12.61 -0.12 -0.38
C ILE A 29 11.27 0.17 0.28
N TYR A 30 10.56 1.20 -0.22
CA TYR A 30 9.22 1.53 0.23
C TYR A 30 8.27 0.33 0.13
N HIS A 31 8.26 -0.38 -0.99
CA HIS A 31 7.38 -1.54 -1.18
C HIS A 31 7.83 -2.80 -0.44
N LEU A 32 9.09 -2.89 -0.01
CA LEU A 32 9.55 -3.95 0.89
C LEU A 32 9.09 -3.72 2.34
N ASN A 33 8.45 -2.59 2.64
CA ASN A 33 7.92 -2.21 3.96
C ASN A 33 8.99 -2.18 5.06
N TYR A 34 10.18 -1.68 4.74
CA TYR A 34 11.24 -1.45 5.72
C TYR A 34 11.29 0.01 6.19
N ASN A 35 11.46 0.20 7.50
CA ASN A 35 11.40 1.51 8.17
C ASN A 35 12.57 2.48 7.86
N TRP A 36 13.55 2.11 7.04
CA TRP A 36 14.72 2.97 6.76
C TRP A 36 14.49 4.01 5.66
N ALA A 37 13.46 3.83 4.82
CA ALA A 37 13.08 4.80 3.80
C ALA A 37 11.54 4.88 3.67
N PRO A 38 10.84 5.32 4.72
CA PRO A 38 9.38 5.43 4.70
C PRO A 38 8.87 6.37 3.60
N GLY A 39 9.68 7.35 3.20
CA GLY A 39 9.40 8.28 2.10
C GLY A 39 9.88 7.78 0.74
N GLY A 40 10.19 6.50 0.57
CA GLY A 40 10.69 5.96 -0.70
C GLY A 40 9.74 6.15 -1.89
N LEU A 41 8.43 6.33 -1.63
CA LEU A 41 7.42 6.70 -2.63
C LEU A 41 7.74 8.02 -3.37
N LEU A 42 8.53 8.91 -2.75
CA LEU A 42 8.95 10.18 -3.34
C LEU A 42 9.82 9.99 -4.59
N GLY A 43 10.44 8.81 -4.75
CA GLY A 43 11.18 8.44 -5.95
C GLY A 43 10.34 8.55 -7.23
N VAL A 44 9.01 8.32 -7.16
CA VAL A 44 8.10 8.52 -8.30
C VAL A 44 8.04 9.99 -8.72
N GLY A 45 8.04 10.92 -7.76
CA GLY A 45 8.09 12.36 -8.06
C GLY A 45 9.37 12.78 -8.77
N ILE A 46 10.51 12.19 -8.38
CA ILE A 46 11.80 12.40 -9.07
C ILE A 46 11.71 11.91 -10.53
N PHE A 47 11.08 10.75 -10.77
CA PHE A 47 10.84 10.25 -12.13
C PHE A 47 9.96 11.20 -12.95
N PHE A 48 8.88 11.73 -12.39
CA PHE A 48 8.02 12.69 -13.08
C PHE A 48 8.79 13.94 -13.52
N VAL A 49 9.59 14.55 -12.64
CA VAL A 49 10.42 15.71 -13.00
C VAL A 49 11.43 15.36 -14.09
N LEU A 50 12.11 14.22 -13.96
CA LEU A 50 13.04 13.72 -14.98
C LEU A 50 12.37 13.51 -16.33
N SER A 51 11.19 12.90 -16.35
CA SER A 51 10.42 12.61 -17.55
C SER A 51 9.99 13.89 -18.23
N GLY A 52 9.48 14.87 -17.48
CA GLY A 52 9.16 16.21 -17.95
C GLY A 52 10.35 16.91 -18.62
N TYR A 53 11.50 16.91 -17.93
CA TYR A 53 12.74 17.53 -18.44
C TYR A 53 13.24 16.86 -19.72
N LEU A 54 13.39 15.53 -19.71
CA LEU A 54 14.00 14.78 -20.80
C LEU A 54 13.17 14.77 -22.08
N ILE A 55 11.85 14.69 -21.97
CA ILE A 55 10.96 14.78 -23.13
C ILE A 55 11.00 16.19 -23.72
N THR A 56 10.87 17.20 -22.87
CA THR A 56 10.80 18.59 -23.32
C THR A 56 12.12 19.05 -23.93
N ASP A 57 13.27 18.68 -23.36
CA ASP A 57 14.59 18.96 -23.94
C ASP A 57 14.76 18.31 -25.32
N LEU A 58 14.26 17.08 -25.50
CA LEU A 58 14.26 16.38 -26.79
C LEU A 58 13.40 17.13 -27.83
N LEU A 59 12.18 17.52 -27.47
CA LEU A 59 11.25 18.21 -28.38
C LEU A 59 11.79 19.58 -28.77
N ILE A 60 12.25 20.39 -27.81
CA ILE A 60 12.84 21.71 -28.07
C ILE A 60 14.07 21.60 -28.97
N ALA A 61 14.89 20.57 -28.76
CA ALA A 61 16.05 20.32 -29.60
C ALA A 61 15.66 19.95 -31.04
N GLN A 62 14.61 19.15 -31.23
CA GLN A 62 14.11 18.81 -32.56
C GLN A 62 13.54 20.05 -33.26
N TRP A 63 12.72 20.83 -32.57
CA TRP A 63 12.16 22.08 -33.10
C TRP A 63 13.24 23.08 -33.49
N SER A 64 14.23 23.29 -32.63
CA SER A 64 15.33 24.24 -32.88
C SER A 64 16.19 23.86 -34.09
N ARG A 65 16.17 22.58 -34.51
CA ARG A 65 16.92 22.08 -35.68
C ARG A 65 16.09 22.09 -36.96
N ASN A 66 14.84 21.65 -36.88
CA ASN A 66 14.03 21.33 -38.06
C ASN A 66 12.87 22.31 -38.29
N GLY A 67 12.58 23.21 -37.34
CA GLY A 67 11.38 24.06 -37.34
C GLY A 67 10.05 23.31 -37.22
N ARG A 68 10.10 21.98 -37.03
CA ARG A 68 8.94 21.08 -36.90
C ARG A 68 9.24 19.90 -35.99
N LEU A 69 8.20 19.34 -35.37
CA LEU A 69 8.29 18.13 -34.56
C LEU A 69 7.81 16.92 -35.37
N ASP A 70 8.56 15.82 -35.31
CA ASP A 70 8.15 14.53 -35.89
C ASP A 70 7.49 13.70 -34.80
N MET A 71 6.17 13.87 -34.66
CA MET A 71 5.38 13.20 -33.62
C MET A 71 5.33 11.69 -33.83
N LYS A 72 5.21 11.26 -35.09
CA LYS A 72 5.16 9.85 -35.43
C LYS A 72 6.43 9.13 -34.99
N ASP A 73 7.61 9.65 -35.33
CA ASP A 73 8.87 9.03 -34.90
C ASP A 73 9.09 9.18 -33.38
N PHE A 74 8.64 10.28 -32.78
CA PHE A 74 8.65 10.44 -31.32
C PHE A 74 7.88 9.31 -30.61
N TRP A 75 6.61 9.11 -30.95
CA TRP A 75 5.78 8.06 -30.33
C TRP A 75 6.26 6.66 -30.69
N LEU A 76 6.68 6.40 -31.94
CA LEU A 76 7.20 5.09 -32.34
C LEU A 76 8.48 4.70 -31.57
N ARG A 77 9.39 5.64 -31.33
CA ARG A 77 10.59 5.37 -30.51
C ARG A 77 10.23 5.09 -29.06
N ARG A 78 9.22 5.77 -28.52
CA ARG A 78 8.76 5.59 -27.15
C ARG A 78 8.03 4.26 -26.98
N ALA A 79 7.12 3.92 -27.89
CA ALA A 79 6.45 2.62 -27.98
C ALA A 79 7.46 1.46 -28.06
N ARG A 80 8.48 1.54 -28.94
CA ARG A 80 9.56 0.54 -29.04
C ARG A 80 10.40 0.39 -27.77
N ARG A 81 10.41 1.40 -26.90
CA ARG A 81 11.15 1.39 -25.65
C ARG A 81 10.33 0.81 -24.49
N LEU A 82 9.03 1.07 -24.44
CA LEU A 82 8.22 0.83 -23.24
C LEU A 82 7.27 -0.35 -23.35
N LEU A 83 6.55 -0.47 -24.48
CA LEU A 83 5.53 -1.52 -24.67
C LEU A 83 6.08 -2.94 -24.57
N PRO A 84 7.26 -3.30 -25.13
CA PRO A 84 7.72 -4.68 -25.09
C PRO A 84 7.89 -5.24 -23.67
N ALA A 85 8.47 -4.46 -22.77
CA ALA A 85 8.66 -4.89 -21.39
C ALA A 85 7.33 -4.93 -20.62
N LEU A 86 6.43 -3.97 -20.86
CA LEU A 86 5.10 -3.98 -20.25
C LEU A 86 4.30 -5.21 -20.70
N LEU A 87 4.28 -5.52 -21.99
CA LEU A 87 3.57 -6.69 -22.51
C LEU A 87 4.13 -8.01 -21.96
N LEU A 88 5.47 -8.11 -21.85
CA LEU A 88 6.11 -9.26 -21.20
C LEU A 88 5.67 -9.38 -19.74
N LEU A 89 5.68 -8.26 -19.00
CA LEU A 89 5.22 -8.23 -17.61
C LEU A 89 3.78 -8.73 -17.50
N LEU A 90 2.85 -8.18 -18.30
CA LEU A 90 1.45 -8.55 -18.26
C LEU A 90 1.24 -10.05 -18.52
N VAL A 91 1.91 -10.61 -19.53
CA VAL A 91 1.84 -12.05 -19.82
C VAL A 91 2.32 -12.89 -18.63
N VAL A 92 3.46 -12.52 -18.05
CA VAL A 92 4.03 -13.28 -16.91
C VAL A 92 3.14 -13.16 -15.68
N VAL A 93 2.65 -11.96 -15.34
CA VAL A 93 1.77 -11.76 -14.19
C VAL A 93 0.45 -12.51 -14.35
N VAL A 94 -0.19 -12.43 -15.52
CA VAL A 94 -1.41 -13.20 -15.81
C VAL A 94 -1.17 -14.69 -15.69
N ALA A 95 -0.07 -15.20 -16.25
CA ALA A 95 0.29 -16.62 -16.13
C ALA A 95 0.55 -17.03 -14.67
N SER A 96 1.28 -16.21 -13.90
CA SER A 96 1.55 -16.48 -12.48
C SER A 96 0.27 -16.50 -11.66
N VAL A 97 -0.61 -15.50 -11.82
CA VAL A 97 -1.89 -15.47 -11.09
C VAL A 97 -2.79 -16.64 -11.50
N ALA A 98 -2.82 -17.01 -12.78
CA ALA A 98 -3.60 -18.16 -13.24
C ALA A 98 -3.15 -19.49 -12.62
N LEU A 99 -1.85 -19.64 -12.37
CA LEU A 99 -1.26 -20.88 -11.86
C LEU A 99 -1.30 -20.96 -10.32
N PHE A 100 -1.09 -19.83 -9.64
CA PHE A 100 -0.84 -19.81 -8.18
C PHE A 100 -1.94 -19.13 -7.36
N SER A 101 -2.77 -18.28 -7.97
CA SER A 101 -3.84 -17.56 -7.26
C SER A 101 -5.07 -17.32 -8.16
N PRO A 102 -5.73 -18.40 -8.65
CA PRO A 102 -6.83 -18.29 -9.60
C PRO A 102 -8.00 -17.41 -9.11
N GLU A 103 -8.20 -17.33 -7.80
CA GLU A 103 -9.23 -16.51 -7.15
C GLU A 103 -9.04 -15.00 -7.37
N GLN A 104 -7.82 -14.54 -7.67
CA GLN A 104 -7.53 -13.12 -7.93
C GLN A 104 -7.77 -12.73 -9.40
N MET A 105 -8.05 -13.69 -10.28
CA MET A 105 -8.16 -13.46 -11.73
C MET A 105 -9.31 -12.50 -12.09
N GLY A 106 -10.43 -12.57 -11.36
CA GLY A 106 -11.57 -11.68 -11.56
C GLY A 106 -11.21 -10.21 -11.37
N ARG A 107 -10.43 -9.90 -10.33
CA ARG A 107 -9.93 -8.54 -10.04
C ARG A 107 -8.85 -8.12 -11.03
N LEU A 108 -7.92 -9.02 -11.37
CA LEU A 108 -6.80 -8.74 -12.27
C LEU A 108 -7.24 -8.31 -13.69
N ARG A 109 -8.42 -8.76 -14.14
CA ARG A 109 -8.93 -8.45 -15.48
C ARG A 109 -8.99 -6.95 -15.78
N GLY A 110 -9.55 -6.18 -14.84
CA GLY A 110 -9.66 -4.73 -14.97
C GLY A 110 -8.28 -4.06 -15.04
N ASP A 111 -7.39 -4.50 -14.15
CA ASP A 111 -6.03 -3.95 -14.06
C ASP A 111 -5.20 -4.18 -15.32
N VAL A 112 -5.33 -5.35 -15.95
CA VAL A 112 -4.61 -5.68 -17.20
C VAL A 112 -5.05 -4.76 -18.34
N TRP A 113 -6.36 -4.53 -18.50
CA TRP A 113 -6.87 -3.62 -19.52
C TRP A 113 -6.46 -2.18 -19.24
N ALA A 114 -6.56 -1.76 -17.98
CA ALA A 114 -6.16 -0.43 -17.58
C ALA A 114 -4.65 -0.19 -17.80
N ALA A 115 -3.81 -1.20 -17.52
CA ALA A 115 -2.38 -1.16 -17.76
C ALA A 115 -2.04 -1.10 -19.25
N LEU A 116 -2.70 -1.93 -20.08
CA LEU A 116 -2.47 -1.99 -21.53
C LEU A 116 -2.73 -0.64 -22.22
N PHE A 117 -3.75 0.08 -21.76
CA PHE A 117 -4.15 1.38 -22.31
C PHE A 117 -3.58 2.58 -21.53
N TYR A 118 -2.71 2.35 -20.54
CA TYR A 118 -2.14 3.40 -19.70
C TYR A 118 -3.20 4.30 -19.03
N VAL A 119 -4.24 3.67 -18.48
CA VAL A 119 -5.31 4.29 -17.70
C VAL A 119 -5.45 3.69 -16.29
N SER A 120 -4.45 2.93 -15.82
CA SER A 120 -4.44 2.31 -14.49
C SER A 120 -4.72 3.29 -13.36
N ASN A 121 -4.23 4.52 -13.44
CA ASN A 121 -4.48 5.51 -12.39
C ASN A 121 -5.97 5.90 -12.29
N TRP A 122 -6.64 6.12 -13.42
CA TRP A 122 -8.08 6.42 -13.44
C TRP A 122 -8.94 5.21 -13.13
N TRP A 123 -8.53 4.01 -13.56
CA TRP A 123 -9.18 2.76 -13.17
C TRP A 123 -9.21 2.59 -11.65
N LEU A 124 -8.07 2.81 -10.98
CA LEU A 124 -7.97 2.73 -9.52
C LEU A 124 -8.81 3.80 -8.83
N VAL A 125 -8.83 5.04 -9.36
CA VAL A 125 -9.67 6.13 -8.85
C VAL A 125 -11.16 5.79 -8.94
N PHE A 126 -11.65 5.34 -10.10
CA PHE A 126 -13.08 5.05 -10.30
C PHE A 126 -13.53 3.74 -9.68
N SER A 127 -12.59 2.84 -9.37
CA SER A 127 -12.87 1.61 -8.62
C SER A 127 -12.71 1.81 -7.11
N GLU A 128 -12.46 3.05 -6.65
CA GLU A 128 -12.28 3.41 -5.23
C GLU A 128 -11.23 2.53 -4.52
N VAL A 129 -10.17 2.16 -5.25
CA VAL A 129 -9.11 1.30 -4.71
C VAL A 129 -8.05 2.14 -4.03
N SER A 130 -7.98 2.07 -2.70
CA SER A 130 -6.93 2.75 -1.95
C SER A 130 -5.53 2.25 -2.32
N TYR A 131 -4.60 3.19 -2.51
CA TYR A 131 -3.18 2.93 -2.65
C TYR A 131 -2.51 2.60 -1.32
N PHE A 132 -2.93 3.29 -0.26
CA PHE A 132 -2.26 3.29 1.05
C PHE A 132 -2.98 2.39 2.06
N GLU A 133 -4.31 2.33 2.02
CA GLU A 133 -5.16 1.61 2.98
C GLU A 133 -5.73 0.34 2.35
N LYS A 134 -4.96 -0.75 2.34
CA LYS A 134 -5.36 -1.98 1.65
C LYS A 134 -5.99 -2.99 2.60
N PHE A 135 -7.27 -3.30 2.39
CA PHE A 135 -7.94 -4.45 2.99
C PHE A 135 -7.92 -5.62 2.02
N GLY A 136 -6.94 -6.52 2.19
CA GLY A 136 -6.78 -7.74 1.37
C GLY A 136 -5.53 -7.74 0.48
N PRO A 137 -5.31 -8.81 -0.31
CA PRO A 137 -4.12 -8.95 -1.15
C PRO A 137 -4.04 -7.83 -2.19
N PRO A 138 -2.90 -7.10 -2.28
CA PRO A 138 -2.73 -6.05 -3.27
C PRO A 138 -2.71 -6.63 -4.69
N SER A 139 -3.26 -5.89 -5.66
CA SER A 139 -3.08 -6.23 -7.07
C SER A 139 -1.59 -6.18 -7.44
N PRO A 140 -1.03 -7.20 -8.13
CA PRO A 140 0.36 -7.19 -8.57
C PRO A 140 0.65 -6.08 -9.60
N LEU A 141 -0.38 -5.46 -10.19
CA LEU A 141 -0.25 -4.40 -11.20
C LEU A 141 -0.49 -3.00 -10.64
N GLY A 142 -0.76 -2.86 -9.33
CA GLY A 142 -1.15 -1.58 -8.72
C GLY A 142 -0.17 -0.42 -8.98
N HIS A 143 1.15 -0.67 -8.95
CA HIS A 143 2.18 0.34 -9.21
C HIS A 143 2.16 0.97 -10.62
N LEU A 144 1.45 0.38 -11.60
CA LEU A 144 1.41 0.88 -12.98
C LEU A 144 0.65 2.21 -13.14
N TRP A 145 -0.04 2.67 -12.10
CA TRP A 145 -0.69 3.99 -12.07
C TRP A 145 0.27 5.13 -12.44
N SER A 146 1.51 5.09 -11.96
CA SER A 146 2.47 6.18 -12.19
C SER A 146 2.95 6.21 -13.64
N LEU A 147 3.12 5.03 -14.26
CA LEU A 147 3.46 4.90 -15.66
C LEU A 147 2.30 5.35 -16.56
N ALA A 148 1.06 5.12 -16.15
CA ALA A 148 -0.11 5.66 -16.83
C ALA A 148 -0.08 7.20 -16.90
N VAL A 149 0.24 7.87 -15.78
CA VAL A 149 0.40 9.33 -15.72
C VAL A 149 1.53 9.81 -16.67
N GLU A 150 2.69 9.13 -16.68
CA GLU A 150 3.79 9.48 -17.59
C GLU A 150 3.42 9.30 -19.06
N GLU A 151 2.78 8.20 -19.44
CA GLU A 151 2.42 7.96 -20.85
C GLU A 151 1.33 8.93 -21.34
N GLN A 152 0.36 9.28 -20.49
CA GLN A 152 -0.62 10.33 -20.78
C GLN A 152 0.10 11.66 -21.09
N PHE A 153 1.12 12.00 -20.31
CA PHE A 153 1.97 13.16 -20.60
C PHE A 153 2.74 12.99 -21.91
N TYR A 154 3.31 11.83 -22.22
CA TYR A 154 4.02 11.58 -23.48
C TYR A 154 3.11 11.62 -24.71
N LEU A 155 1.82 11.33 -24.55
CA LEU A 155 0.84 11.43 -25.61
C LEU A 155 0.47 12.90 -25.87
N ILE A 156 0.13 13.64 -24.81
CA ILE A 156 -0.48 14.98 -24.91
C ILE A 156 0.58 16.09 -25.01
N TRP A 157 1.63 16.04 -24.20
CA TRP A 157 2.62 17.12 -24.09
C TRP A 157 3.32 17.51 -25.39
N PRO A 158 3.73 16.56 -26.28
CA PRO A 158 4.33 16.93 -27.56
C PRO A 158 3.41 17.80 -28.42
N LEU A 159 2.10 17.56 -28.39
CA LEU A 159 1.11 18.34 -29.13
C LEU A 159 1.00 19.76 -28.56
N LEU A 160 0.95 19.88 -27.23
CA LEU A 160 0.91 21.18 -26.55
C LEU A 160 2.18 22.00 -26.81
N VAL A 161 3.35 21.37 -26.78
CA VAL A 161 4.63 22.04 -27.08
C VAL A 161 4.71 22.44 -28.55
N ALA A 162 4.24 21.61 -29.50
CA ALA A 162 4.19 21.99 -30.91
C ALA A 162 3.33 23.23 -31.14
N LEU A 163 2.13 23.23 -30.54
CA LEU A 163 1.20 24.36 -30.62
C LEU A 163 1.78 25.60 -29.94
N GLY A 164 2.36 25.44 -28.75
CA GLY A 164 2.99 26.54 -28.03
C GLY A 164 4.16 27.15 -28.81
N LEU A 165 5.03 26.34 -29.41
CA LEU A 165 6.17 26.81 -30.19
C LEU A 165 5.77 27.42 -31.55
N SER A 166 4.62 27.03 -32.12
CA SER A 166 4.11 27.63 -33.35
C SER A 166 3.41 28.98 -33.10
N LEU A 167 2.71 29.12 -31.97
CA LEU A 167 1.98 30.34 -31.62
C LEU A 167 2.85 31.37 -30.88
N ILE A 168 3.77 30.92 -30.02
CA ILE A 168 4.54 31.78 -29.13
C ILE A 168 6.01 31.82 -29.59
N LYS A 169 6.40 32.93 -30.20
CA LYS A 169 7.75 33.13 -30.75
C LYS A 169 8.86 33.19 -29.69
N ARG A 170 8.53 33.59 -28.45
CA ARG A 170 9.48 33.72 -27.33
C ARG A 170 9.32 32.57 -26.34
N ARG A 171 10.42 32.09 -25.77
CA ARG A 171 10.40 30.99 -24.78
C ARG A 171 9.84 31.39 -23.42
N GLY A 172 10.01 32.65 -23.01
CA GLY A 172 9.56 33.14 -21.69
C GLY A 172 8.08 32.91 -21.41
N PRO A 173 7.15 33.35 -22.29
CA PRO A 173 5.72 33.12 -22.08
C PRO A 173 5.34 31.63 -22.03
N LEU A 174 6.03 30.75 -22.78
CA LEU A 174 5.81 29.30 -22.69
C LEU A 174 6.20 28.73 -21.33
N VAL A 175 7.31 29.21 -20.75
CA VAL A 175 7.72 28.85 -19.39
C VAL A 175 6.67 29.29 -18.39
N ILE A 176 6.21 30.55 -18.47
CA ILE A 176 5.18 31.10 -17.57
C ILE A 176 3.89 30.30 -17.67
N LEU A 177 3.42 30.01 -18.89
CA LEU A 177 2.23 29.18 -19.10
C LEU A 177 2.39 27.78 -18.50
N THR A 178 3.54 27.15 -18.70
CA THR A 178 3.82 25.80 -18.18
C THR A 178 3.85 25.79 -16.65
N LEU A 179 4.48 26.81 -16.03
CA LEU A 179 4.49 26.98 -14.58
C LEU A 179 3.11 27.34 -14.04
N GLY A 180 2.31 28.10 -14.79
CA GLY A 180 0.91 28.39 -14.45
C GLY A 180 0.07 27.12 -14.41
N LEU A 181 0.20 26.23 -15.40
CA LEU A 181 -0.45 24.92 -15.39
C LEU A 181 0.04 24.03 -14.24
N ALA A 182 1.34 24.08 -13.92
CA ALA A 182 1.89 23.37 -12.77
C ALA A 182 1.29 23.90 -11.46
N ALA A 183 1.15 25.22 -11.32
CA ALA A 183 0.53 25.84 -10.15
C ALA A 183 -0.96 25.45 -10.02
N VAL A 184 -1.72 25.44 -11.12
CA VAL A 184 -3.12 24.98 -11.11
C VAL A 184 -3.23 23.53 -10.63
N SER A 185 -2.38 22.63 -11.15
CA SER A 185 -2.33 21.22 -10.73
C SER A 185 -1.97 21.07 -9.24
N ALA A 186 -1.00 21.84 -8.76
CA ALA A 186 -0.59 21.86 -7.35
C ALA A 186 -1.68 22.39 -6.42
N VAL A 187 -2.34 23.49 -6.80
CA VAL A 187 -3.46 24.06 -6.03
C VAL A 187 -4.64 23.11 -6.00
N LEU A 188 -4.96 22.46 -7.13
CA LEU A 188 -6.02 21.45 -7.18
C LEU A 188 -5.75 20.31 -6.20
N MET A 189 -4.51 19.82 -6.13
CA MET A 189 -4.11 18.80 -5.17
C MET A 189 -4.29 19.28 -3.72
N ALA A 190 -3.81 20.48 -3.39
CA ALA A 190 -3.90 21.03 -2.04
C ALA A 190 -5.35 21.30 -1.61
N VAL A 191 -6.22 21.74 -2.52
CA VAL A 191 -7.64 22.00 -2.24
C VAL A 191 -8.45 20.71 -2.11
N MET A 192 -8.15 19.69 -2.90
CA MET A 192 -8.81 18.39 -2.83
C MET A 192 -8.28 17.49 -1.71
N TYR A 193 -7.19 17.89 -1.05
CA TYR A 193 -6.63 17.10 0.03
C TYR A 193 -7.43 17.27 1.32
N GLU A 194 -7.90 16.15 1.85
CA GLU A 194 -8.58 16.09 3.14
C GLU A 194 -7.65 15.38 4.14
N PRO A 195 -7.11 16.12 5.14
CA PRO A 195 -6.20 15.56 6.13
C PRO A 195 -6.78 14.35 6.86
N GLY A 196 -6.02 13.25 6.82
CA GLY A 196 -6.32 11.94 7.39
C GLY A 196 -7.58 11.25 6.86
N GLU A 197 -7.99 11.60 5.65
CA GLU A 197 -8.72 10.70 4.76
C GLU A 197 -7.74 10.07 3.77
N ASP A 198 -8.15 9.02 3.05
CA ASP A 198 -7.30 8.35 2.06
C ASP A 198 -6.90 9.31 0.91
N PRO A 199 -5.60 9.65 0.75
CA PRO A 199 -5.17 10.59 -0.29
C PRO A 199 -5.07 9.94 -1.69
N SER A 200 -5.54 8.71 -1.88
CA SER A 200 -5.36 7.94 -3.12
C SER A 200 -5.89 8.65 -4.37
N ARG A 201 -7.03 9.35 -4.29
CA ARG A 201 -7.57 10.11 -5.43
C ARG A 201 -6.61 11.20 -5.93
N ILE A 202 -6.06 11.99 -5.03
CA ILE A 202 -5.13 13.07 -5.39
C ILE A 202 -3.72 12.52 -5.69
N TYR A 203 -3.38 11.34 -5.16
CA TYR A 203 -2.11 10.69 -5.40
C TYR A 203 -2.04 10.03 -6.78
N TYR A 204 -3.13 9.41 -7.24
CA TYR A 204 -3.25 8.83 -8.59
C TYR A 204 -3.57 9.84 -9.68
N GLY A 205 -4.24 10.94 -9.33
CA GLY A 205 -4.77 11.90 -10.30
C GLY A 205 -3.69 12.51 -11.20
N THR A 206 -3.85 12.40 -12.52
CA THR A 206 -2.99 13.11 -13.48
C THR A 206 -3.15 14.62 -13.29
N ASP A 207 -4.37 15.08 -13.08
CA ASP A 207 -4.75 16.47 -12.79
C ASP A 207 -4.05 17.03 -11.56
N THR A 208 -3.88 16.24 -10.51
CA THR A 208 -3.27 16.65 -9.24
C THR A 208 -1.76 16.38 -9.16
N ARG A 209 -1.17 15.64 -10.11
CA ARG A 209 0.26 15.26 -10.08
C ARG A 209 1.09 15.74 -11.26
N VAL A 210 0.45 16.22 -12.33
CA VAL A 210 1.15 16.68 -13.54
C VAL A 210 2.08 17.87 -13.29
N PHE A 211 1.91 18.61 -12.18
CA PHE A 211 2.83 19.68 -11.78
C PHE A 211 4.30 19.23 -11.76
N ALA A 212 4.62 18.00 -11.32
CA ALA A 212 5.99 17.51 -11.27
C ALA A 212 6.59 17.37 -12.68
N LEU A 213 5.82 16.82 -13.62
CA LEU A 213 6.17 16.73 -15.05
C LEU A 213 6.34 18.12 -15.66
N LEU A 214 5.43 19.05 -15.36
CA LEU A 214 5.46 20.41 -15.89
C LEU A 214 6.62 21.25 -15.33
N ILE A 215 6.98 21.09 -14.05
CA ILE A 215 8.17 21.71 -13.46
C ILE A 215 9.44 21.22 -14.19
N GLY A 216 9.55 19.91 -14.44
CA GLY A 216 10.63 19.36 -15.26
C GLY A 216 10.63 19.91 -16.69
N ALA A 217 9.46 20.06 -17.30
CA ALA A 217 9.33 20.63 -18.64
C ALA A 217 9.75 22.11 -18.70
N ALA A 218 9.31 22.91 -17.73
CA ALA A 218 9.71 24.31 -17.57
C ALA A 218 11.23 24.44 -17.40
N LEU A 219 11.84 23.57 -16.60
CA LEU A 219 13.29 23.50 -16.47
C LEU A 219 13.96 23.25 -17.83
N ALA A 220 13.48 22.33 -18.65
CA ALA A 220 14.09 22.07 -19.97
C ALA A 220 13.98 23.25 -20.94
N MET A 221 12.94 24.07 -20.81
CA MET A 221 12.80 25.32 -21.58
C MET A 221 13.79 26.40 -21.15
N MET A 222 14.06 26.51 -19.84
CA MET A 222 14.98 27.48 -19.23
C MET A 222 16.44 27.04 -19.30
N TRP A 223 16.71 25.75 -19.17
CA TRP A 223 18.03 25.14 -19.04
C TRP A 223 18.25 24.01 -20.07
N PRO A 224 18.24 24.30 -21.39
CA PRO A 224 18.33 23.25 -22.41
C PRO A 224 19.70 22.58 -22.39
N SER A 225 19.74 21.25 -22.33
CA SER A 225 20.97 20.46 -22.13
C SER A 225 22.04 20.73 -23.20
N ARG A 226 21.61 21.14 -24.40
CA ARG A 226 22.48 21.34 -25.56
C ARG A 226 23.13 22.72 -25.64
N LYS A 227 22.67 23.67 -24.80
CA LYS A 227 23.21 25.03 -24.75
C LYS A 227 24.18 25.25 -23.58
N LEU A 228 24.36 24.24 -22.71
CA LEU A 228 25.21 24.33 -21.53
C LEU A 228 26.69 24.18 -21.90
N SER A 229 27.52 25.09 -21.41
CA SER A 229 28.96 25.11 -21.65
C SER A 229 29.71 24.14 -20.74
N THR A 230 30.69 23.43 -21.30
CA THR A 230 31.68 22.63 -20.53
C THR A 230 32.67 23.52 -19.76
N THR A 231 32.85 24.75 -20.22
CA THR A 231 33.86 25.69 -19.72
C THR A 231 33.16 26.74 -18.88
N ILE A 232 33.27 26.60 -17.56
CA ILE A 232 32.78 27.54 -16.54
C ILE A 232 33.90 27.83 -15.55
N SER A 233 33.81 28.95 -14.82
CA SER A 233 34.80 29.30 -13.79
C SER A 233 34.82 28.29 -12.63
N GLY A 234 35.93 28.21 -11.90
CA GLY A 234 36.04 27.33 -10.73
C GLY A 234 34.98 27.63 -9.66
N LYS A 235 34.71 28.91 -9.40
CA LYS A 235 33.66 29.35 -8.46
C LYS A 235 32.26 28.92 -8.93
N ALA A 236 31.95 29.03 -10.22
CA ALA A 236 30.67 28.60 -10.78
C ALA A 236 30.50 27.08 -10.67
N ARG A 237 31.57 26.30 -10.92
CA ARG A 237 31.55 24.84 -10.74
C ARG A 237 31.31 24.46 -9.28
N ALA A 238 32.03 25.08 -8.34
CA ALA A 238 31.85 24.83 -6.92
C ALA A 238 30.42 25.15 -6.46
N THR A 239 29.88 26.29 -6.89
CA THR A 239 28.49 26.69 -6.59
C THR A 239 27.49 25.66 -7.12
N LEU A 240 27.67 25.21 -8.37
CA LEU A 240 26.84 24.20 -9.01
C LEU A 240 26.87 22.86 -8.24
N ASP A 241 28.06 22.40 -7.85
CA ASP A 241 28.22 21.15 -7.12
C ASP A 241 27.67 21.24 -5.68
N VAL A 242 27.85 22.37 -4.98
CA VAL A 242 27.24 22.61 -3.66
C VAL A 242 25.72 22.57 -3.74
N ILE A 243 25.12 23.29 -4.70
CA ILE A 243 23.67 23.27 -4.94
C ILE A 243 23.19 21.85 -5.22
N GLY A 244 23.95 21.08 -6.02
CA GLY A 244 23.65 19.67 -6.31
C GLY A 244 23.67 18.79 -5.06
N CYS A 245 24.73 18.89 -4.26
CA CYS A 245 24.88 18.12 -3.04
C CYS A 245 23.80 18.46 -2.00
N VAL A 246 23.49 19.75 -1.82
CA VAL A 246 22.41 20.20 -0.93
C VAL A 246 21.06 19.68 -1.42
N SER A 247 20.77 19.77 -2.73
CA SER A 247 19.52 19.26 -3.30
C SER A 247 19.39 17.74 -3.12
N LEU A 248 20.49 17.00 -3.34
CA LEU A 248 20.52 15.55 -3.11
C LEU A 248 20.30 15.22 -1.63
N ALA A 249 20.96 15.93 -0.72
CA ALA A 249 20.79 15.74 0.72
C ALA A 249 19.34 16.01 1.15
N ILE A 250 18.71 17.07 0.67
CA ILE A 250 17.29 17.37 0.95
C ILE A 250 16.39 16.22 0.49
N LEU A 251 16.61 15.68 -0.73
CA LEU A 251 15.81 14.55 -1.22
C LEU A 251 16.01 13.29 -0.38
N LEU A 252 17.25 12.97 0.00
CA LEU A 252 17.55 11.81 0.84
C LEU A 252 16.97 11.97 2.26
N LEU A 253 17.05 13.16 2.83
CA LEU A 253 16.44 13.49 4.12
C LEU A 253 14.91 13.37 4.05
N ALA A 254 14.28 13.86 2.98
CA ALA A 254 12.84 13.70 2.80
C ALA A 254 12.44 12.22 2.68
N ILE A 255 13.18 11.42 1.91
CA ILE A 255 12.96 9.97 1.80
C ILE A 255 13.10 9.27 3.17
N TRP A 256 14.00 9.73 4.02
CA TRP A 256 14.24 9.14 5.33
C TRP A 256 13.23 9.60 6.40
N LYS A 257 12.80 10.87 6.36
CA LYS A 257 12.03 11.51 7.45
C LYS A 257 10.55 11.69 7.17
N THR A 258 10.11 11.54 5.93
CA THR A 258 8.69 11.65 5.58
C THR A 258 8.09 10.28 5.28
N ASN A 259 6.77 10.19 5.30
CA ASN A 259 6.01 8.99 4.96
C ASN A 259 4.70 9.39 4.24
N GLN A 260 3.98 8.40 3.72
CA GLN A 260 2.74 8.62 2.96
C GLN A 260 1.60 9.28 3.74
N TYR A 261 1.63 9.29 5.06
CA TYR A 261 0.59 9.85 5.93
C TYR A 261 0.88 11.29 6.37
N ASP A 262 2.01 11.87 5.94
CA ASP A 262 2.34 13.25 6.29
C ASP A 262 1.51 14.25 5.46
N ASP A 263 0.60 14.98 6.13
CA ASP A 263 -0.25 16.02 5.55
C ASP A 263 0.55 17.04 4.70
N PHE A 264 1.75 17.37 5.17
CA PHE A 264 2.67 18.28 4.49
C PHE A 264 2.94 17.90 3.03
N LEU A 265 3.04 16.60 2.72
CA LEU A 265 3.32 16.14 1.36
C LEU A 265 2.24 16.61 0.38
N TYR A 266 0.98 16.56 0.80
CA TYR A 266 -0.18 16.84 -0.04
C TYR A 266 -0.54 18.32 -0.10
N GLN A 267 -0.17 19.10 0.91
CA GLN A 267 -0.41 20.56 0.99
C GLN A 267 0.67 21.41 0.30
N GLY A 268 1.74 20.80 -0.23
CA GLY A 268 2.79 21.52 -0.95
C GLY A 268 4.17 20.87 -0.90
N GLY A 269 4.39 19.91 0.01
CA GLY A 269 5.65 19.19 0.14
C GLY A 269 6.07 18.48 -1.14
N LEU A 270 5.12 17.87 -1.87
CA LEU A 270 5.42 17.24 -3.17
C LEU A 270 5.79 18.25 -4.27
N VAL A 271 5.28 19.48 -4.21
CA VAL A 271 5.68 20.58 -5.10
C VAL A 271 7.10 21.01 -4.77
N LEU A 272 7.42 21.21 -3.48
CA LEU A 272 8.76 21.54 -3.02
C LEU A 272 9.78 20.47 -3.45
N LEU A 273 9.44 19.19 -3.26
CA LEU A 273 10.25 18.06 -3.72
C LEU A 273 10.46 18.06 -5.24
N SER A 274 9.45 18.47 -6.01
CA SER A 274 9.57 18.59 -7.46
C SER A 274 10.51 19.73 -7.87
N ILE A 275 10.49 20.84 -7.15
CA ILE A 275 11.42 21.96 -7.34
C ILE A 275 12.85 21.54 -6.99
N VAL A 276 13.06 20.92 -5.83
CA VAL A 276 14.38 20.41 -5.41
C VAL A 276 14.91 19.37 -6.40
N SER A 277 14.04 18.48 -6.88
CA SER A 277 14.37 17.51 -7.93
C SER A 277 14.76 18.22 -9.23
N ALA A 278 14.06 19.27 -9.63
CA ALA A 278 14.39 20.04 -10.83
C ALA A 278 15.75 20.74 -10.69
N ILE A 279 16.07 21.30 -9.52
CA ILE A 279 17.40 21.88 -9.24
C ILE A 279 18.49 20.81 -9.37
N LEU A 280 18.29 19.64 -8.77
CA LEU A 280 19.24 18.53 -8.90
C LEU A 280 19.38 18.07 -10.37
N VAL A 281 18.28 17.95 -11.10
CA VAL A 281 18.30 17.62 -12.54
C VAL A 281 19.07 18.66 -13.35
N ALA A 282 18.93 19.95 -13.04
CA ALA A 282 19.68 21.02 -13.70
C ALA A 282 21.19 20.87 -13.51
N VAL A 283 21.62 20.53 -12.28
CA VAL A 283 23.02 20.26 -11.93
C VAL A 283 23.54 19.03 -12.66
N LEU A 284 22.80 17.92 -12.60
CA LEU A 284 23.20 16.64 -13.20
C LEU A 284 23.19 16.64 -14.74
N ALA A 285 22.40 17.53 -15.35
CA ALA A 285 22.43 17.76 -16.80
C ALA A 285 23.62 18.64 -17.24
N HIS A 286 24.20 19.42 -16.33
CA HIS A 286 25.29 20.34 -16.66
C HIS A 286 26.62 19.60 -16.88
N PRO A 287 27.33 19.82 -18.01
CA PRO A 287 28.51 19.03 -18.38
C PRO A 287 29.69 19.23 -17.43
N ALA A 288 29.77 20.39 -16.81
CA ALA A 288 30.85 20.76 -15.92
C ALA A 288 30.66 20.28 -14.47
N SER A 289 29.51 19.70 -14.11
CA SER A 289 29.25 19.24 -12.73
C SER A 289 30.13 18.03 -12.39
N SER A 290 30.78 18.09 -11.24
CA SER A 290 31.55 16.96 -10.67
C SER A 290 30.60 15.94 -10.06
N LEU A 291 29.52 16.38 -9.43
CA LEU A 291 28.47 15.50 -8.92
C LEU A 291 27.85 14.64 -10.03
N ALA A 292 27.63 15.22 -11.22
CA ALA A 292 27.15 14.48 -12.38
C ALA A 292 28.09 13.34 -12.82
N LYS A 293 29.40 13.51 -12.65
CA LYS A 293 30.40 12.46 -12.95
C LYS A 293 30.37 11.36 -11.89
N TRP A 294 30.27 11.73 -10.61
CA TRP A 294 30.19 10.78 -9.51
C TRP A 294 28.93 9.92 -9.58
N MET A 295 27.76 10.56 -9.77
CA MET A 295 26.49 9.85 -9.99
C MET A 295 26.47 9.04 -11.30
N GLY A 296 27.32 9.41 -12.26
CA GLY A 296 27.52 8.68 -13.52
C GLY A 296 28.41 7.45 -13.41
N CYS A 297 28.78 7.00 -12.20
CA CYS A 297 29.61 5.81 -12.01
C CYS A 297 28.95 4.55 -12.61
N LYS A 298 29.78 3.56 -12.98
CA LYS A 298 29.33 2.38 -13.75
C LYS A 298 28.13 1.65 -13.10
N PRO A 299 28.10 1.38 -11.78
CA PRO A 299 26.98 0.68 -11.15
C PRO A 299 25.67 1.46 -11.24
N LEU A 300 25.69 2.75 -10.86
CA LEU A 300 24.50 3.60 -10.89
C LEU A 300 24.02 3.84 -12.32
N LYS A 301 24.93 4.06 -13.27
CA LYS A 301 24.58 4.12 -14.70
C LYS A 301 23.90 2.83 -15.16
N TRP A 302 24.43 1.66 -14.79
CA TRP A 302 23.88 0.37 -15.23
C TRP A 302 22.46 0.14 -14.72
N LEU A 303 22.21 0.45 -13.45
CA LEU A 303 20.87 0.41 -12.83
C LEU A 303 19.95 1.47 -13.46
N GLY A 304 20.43 2.70 -13.61
CA GLY A 304 19.67 3.82 -14.14
C GLY A 304 19.14 3.61 -15.54
N VAL A 305 19.95 3.02 -16.42
CA VAL A 305 19.53 2.66 -17.79
C VAL A 305 18.40 1.63 -17.78
N ARG A 306 18.37 0.73 -16.79
CA ARG A 306 17.38 -0.35 -16.60
C ARG A 306 16.25 0.01 -15.64
N SER A 307 16.26 1.21 -15.07
CA SER A 307 15.27 1.66 -14.07
C SER A 307 13.82 1.42 -14.47
N TYR A 308 13.48 1.52 -15.76
CA TYR A 308 12.14 1.21 -16.25
C TYR A 308 11.76 -0.27 -16.06
N GLY A 309 12.60 -1.20 -16.52
CA GLY A 309 12.37 -2.63 -16.31
C GLY A 309 12.40 -3.00 -14.84
N ILE A 310 13.32 -2.43 -14.05
CA ILE A 310 13.37 -2.65 -12.60
C ILE A 310 12.06 -2.17 -11.95
N TYR A 311 11.55 -1.00 -12.33
CA TYR A 311 10.27 -0.48 -11.85
C TYR A 311 9.09 -1.36 -12.29
N LEU A 312 9.10 -1.96 -13.47
CA LEU A 312 8.03 -2.89 -13.87
C LEU A 312 8.02 -4.17 -13.03
N TRP A 313 9.19 -4.76 -12.79
CA TRP A 313 9.29 -6.07 -12.13
C TRP A 313 9.21 -6.00 -10.61
N HIS A 314 9.57 -4.86 -9.99
CA HIS A 314 9.68 -4.82 -8.52
C HIS A 314 8.39 -5.18 -7.80
N TYR A 315 7.29 -4.56 -8.19
CA TYR A 315 6.05 -4.67 -7.44
C TYR A 315 5.39 -6.06 -7.60
N PRO A 316 5.23 -6.63 -8.81
CA PRO A 316 4.71 -7.98 -8.96
C PRO A 316 5.57 -9.03 -8.25
N VAL A 317 6.90 -8.91 -8.31
CA VAL A 317 7.80 -9.83 -7.59
C VAL A 317 7.55 -9.73 -6.09
N ILE A 318 7.50 -8.53 -5.52
CA ILE A 318 7.24 -8.34 -4.09
C ILE A 318 5.86 -8.87 -3.70
N VAL A 319 4.81 -8.49 -4.43
CA VAL A 319 3.42 -8.85 -4.12
C VAL A 319 3.17 -10.35 -4.22
N LEU A 320 3.64 -11.01 -5.28
CA LEU A 320 3.36 -12.43 -5.52
C LEU A 320 4.22 -13.38 -4.68
N THR A 321 5.30 -12.89 -4.05
CA THR A 321 6.21 -13.72 -3.24
C THR A 321 6.23 -13.33 -1.76
N SER A 322 5.42 -12.36 -1.35
CA SER A 322 5.24 -12.03 0.07
C SER A 322 4.10 -12.88 0.64
N PRO A 323 4.25 -13.43 1.87
CA PRO A 323 3.19 -14.22 2.50
C PRO A 323 1.93 -13.37 2.71
N THR A 324 0.76 -13.97 2.47
CA THR A 324 -0.56 -13.32 2.61
C THR A 324 -1.00 -13.17 4.07
N ALA A 325 -0.50 -14.02 4.96
CA ALA A 325 -0.71 -13.90 6.39
C ALA A 325 0.48 -13.15 7.00
N ALA A 326 0.17 -12.22 7.89
CA ALA A 326 1.10 -11.55 8.80
C ALA A 326 1.69 -12.54 9.83
N ALA A 327 2.24 -13.66 9.36
CA ALA A 327 3.37 -14.22 10.06
C ALA A 327 4.44 -13.13 9.99
N GLU A 328 4.59 -12.39 11.08
CA GLU A 328 5.82 -11.69 11.39
C GLU A 328 6.96 -12.71 11.25
N GLU A 329 7.47 -12.88 10.03
CA GLU A 329 8.77 -13.50 9.80
C GLU A 329 9.81 -12.49 10.28
N SER A 330 9.84 -12.25 11.58
CA SER A 330 10.82 -11.41 12.22
C SER A 330 12.18 -12.10 12.16
N GLY A 331 13.20 -11.38 11.72
CA GLY A 331 14.59 -11.87 11.70
C GLY A 331 15.14 -12.18 10.30
N ALA A 332 16.04 -13.17 10.24
CA ALA A 332 16.90 -13.40 9.06
C ALA A 332 16.15 -13.82 7.79
N PHE A 333 15.00 -14.50 7.93
CA PHE A 333 14.21 -14.98 6.79
C PHE A 333 13.55 -13.83 6.00
N ALA A 334 12.99 -12.81 6.66
CA ALA A 334 12.47 -11.63 5.96
C ALA A 334 13.57 -10.88 5.19
N VAL A 335 14.75 -10.73 5.80
CA VAL A 335 15.91 -10.10 5.13
C VAL A 335 16.36 -10.92 3.93
N LEU A 336 16.47 -12.24 4.07
CA LEU A 336 16.82 -13.13 2.97
C LEU A 336 15.79 -13.04 1.83
N ARG A 337 14.49 -13.09 2.15
CA ARG A 337 13.41 -12.93 1.18
C ARG A 337 13.48 -11.60 0.45
N ALA A 338 13.66 -10.49 1.17
CA ALA A 338 13.82 -9.17 0.58
C ALA A 338 15.04 -9.10 -0.36
N CYS A 339 16.18 -9.65 0.05
CA CYS A 339 17.36 -9.76 -0.81
C CYS A 339 17.10 -10.57 -2.07
N LEU A 340 16.41 -11.71 -1.96
CA LEU A 340 16.01 -12.54 -3.10
C LEU A 340 15.02 -11.83 -4.01
N GLN A 341 14.06 -11.08 -3.46
CA GLN A 341 13.13 -10.25 -4.22
C GLN A 341 13.88 -9.19 -5.02
N VAL A 342 14.75 -8.39 -4.38
CA VAL A 342 15.56 -7.38 -5.09
C VAL A 342 16.43 -8.01 -6.17
N LEU A 343 17.08 -9.13 -5.88
CA LEU A 343 17.89 -9.85 -6.86
C LEU A 343 17.05 -10.32 -8.05
N ALA A 344 15.89 -10.93 -7.80
CA ALA A 344 14.96 -11.38 -8.84
C ALA A 344 14.49 -10.20 -9.71
N CYS A 345 14.18 -9.05 -9.10
CA CYS A 345 13.78 -7.84 -9.82
C CYS A 345 14.88 -7.37 -10.78
N ILE A 346 16.13 -7.29 -10.30
CA ILE A 346 17.28 -6.87 -11.09
C ILE A 346 17.57 -7.87 -12.22
N VAL A 347 17.51 -9.17 -11.94
CA VAL A 347 17.75 -10.24 -12.93
C VAL A 347 16.66 -10.23 -14.00
N LEU A 348 15.38 -10.21 -13.63
CA LEU A 348 14.26 -10.18 -14.57
C LEU A 348 14.31 -8.91 -15.44
N ALA A 349 14.60 -7.75 -14.85
CA ALA A 349 14.79 -6.52 -15.59
C ALA A 349 15.99 -6.59 -16.56
N ALA A 350 17.10 -7.20 -16.14
CA ALA A 350 18.28 -7.37 -17.00
C ALA A 350 18.03 -8.34 -18.16
N LEU A 351 17.27 -9.43 -17.93
CA LEU A 351 16.86 -10.38 -18.96
C LEU A 351 15.87 -9.75 -19.93
N SER A 352 14.83 -9.08 -19.42
CA SER A 352 13.87 -8.28 -20.22
C SER A 352 14.62 -7.29 -21.11
N TRP A 353 15.56 -6.56 -20.52
CA TRP A 353 16.36 -5.59 -21.25
C TRP A 353 17.13 -6.20 -22.41
N LYS A 354 17.90 -7.26 -22.13
CA LYS A 354 18.83 -7.88 -23.09
C LYS A 354 18.09 -8.60 -24.22
N TYR A 355 17.01 -9.29 -23.92
CA TYR A 355 16.34 -10.19 -24.87
C TYR A 355 15.12 -9.58 -25.55
N MET A 356 14.49 -8.57 -24.95
CA MET A 356 13.28 -7.94 -25.49
C MET A 356 13.50 -6.47 -25.86
N GLU A 357 13.83 -5.64 -24.88
CA GLU A 357 13.84 -4.18 -25.06
C GLU A 357 14.94 -3.73 -26.03
N GLU A 358 16.18 -4.18 -25.82
CA GLU A 358 17.33 -3.75 -26.61
C GLU A 358 17.26 -4.18 -28.09
N PRO A 359 16.90 -5.44 -28.43
CA PRO A 359 16.71 -5.84 -29.83
C PRO A 359 15.62 -5.02 -30.52
N ILE A 360 14.47 -4.83 -29.87
CA ILE A 360 13.33 -4.09 -30.45
C ILE A 360 13.68 -2.62 -30.65
N ARG A 361 14.40 -2.01 -29.69
CA ARG A 361 14.88 -0.63 -29.78
C ARG A 361 15.79 -0.44 -31.01
N HIS A 362 16.65 -1.40 -31.32
CA HIS A 362 17.56 -1.41 -32.47
C HIS A 362 16.93 -1.93 -33.78
N GLY A 363 15.59 -2.01 -33.84
CA GLY A 363 14.88 -2.31 -35.07
C GLY A 363 14.87 -3.79 -35.45
N ALA A 364 15.07 -4.71 -34.49
CA ALA A 364 14.94 -6.15 -34.75
C ALA A 364 13.58 -6.49 -35.39
N LEU A 365 12.49 -5.85 -34.94
CA LEU A 365 11.17 -6.00 -35.57
C LEU A 365 11.21 -5.55 -37.04
N GLY A 366 11.73 -4.36 -37.35
CA GLY A 366 11.82 -3.86 -38.73
C GLY A 366 12.65 -4.79 -39.64
N LYS A 367 13.77 -5.32 -39.14
CA LYS A 367 14.59 -6.31 -39.87
C LYS A 367 13.86 -7.62 -40.09
N LEU A 368 13.06 -8.06 -39.13
CA LEU A 368 12.24 -9.27 -39.21
C LEU A 368 11.10 -9.10 -40.22
N TRP A 369 10.38 -7.98 -40.17
CA TRP A 369 9.34 -7.61 -41.15
C TRP A 369 9.91 -7.44 -42.55
N ALA A 370 11.09 -6.82 -42.71
CA ALA A 370 11.77 -6.73 -44.00
C ALA A 370 12.12 -8.11 -44.56
N LYS A 371 12.64 -9.04 -43.73
CA LYS A 371 12.88 -10.44 -44.13
C LYS A 371 11.59 -11.20 -44.48
N LEU A 372 10.46 -10.84 -43.86
CA LEU A 372 9.15 -11.42 -44.17
C LEU A 372 8.58 -10.87 -45.49
N GLY A 373 8.78 -9.58 -45.77
CA GLY A 373 8.30 -8.88 -46.97
C GLY A 373 9.15 -9.11 -48.23
N THR A 374 10.47 -9.29 -48.10
CA THR A 374 11.35 -9.67 -49.22
C THR A 374 11.29 -11.16 -49.54
N SER A 375 10.66 -11.96 -48.68
CA SER A 375 10.34 -13.37 -48.92
C SER A 375 9.09 -13.54 -49.80
N LYS A 376 8.98 -12.72 -50.86
CA LYS A 376 8.20 -13.04 -52.07
C LYS A 376 9.09 -13.53 -53.22
N GLN A 377 10.42 -13.45 -53.11
CA GLN A 377 11.31 -13.90 -54.19
C GLN A 377 12.35 -14.97 -53.85
N GLN A 378 12.72 -15.24 -52.59
CA GLN A 378 13.55 -16.41 -52.26
C GLN A 378 13.12 -17.05 -50.93
N GLY A 379 13.05 -18.37 -50.92
CA GLY A 379 12.47 -19.18 -49.85
C GLY A 379 13.12 -18.95 -48.49
N ALA A 380 12.50 -18.13 -47.65
CA ALA A 380 12.85 -18.07 -46.24
C ALA A 380 12.45 -19.40 -45.56
N PRO A 381 13.28 -19.97 -44.67
CA PRO A 381 12.94 -21.23 -44.02
C PRO A 381 11.66 -21.07 -43.21
N LYS A 382 10.64 -21.89 -43.53
CA LYS A 382 9.29 -21.90 -42.93
C LYS A 382 9.30 -21.87 -41.38
N ARG A 383 10.41 -22.25 -40.74
CA ARG A 383 10.60 -22.35 -39.29
C ARG A 383 10.60 -21.00 -38.57
N SER A 384 11.20 -19.94 -39.14
CA SER A 384 11.28 -18.63 -38.47
C SER A 384 9.95 -17.87 -38.49
N LYS A 385 9.20 -17.95 -39.60
CA LYS A 385 7.84 -17.42 -39.69
C LYS A 385 6.90 -18.15 -38.72
N LYS A 386 7.05 -19.47 -38.58
CA LYS A 386 6.27 -20.29 -37.63
C LYS A 386 6.59 -19.94 -36.17
N ILE A 387 7.85 -19.80 -35.77
CA ILE A 387 8.23 -19.48 -34.38
C ILE A 387 7.75 -18.09 -33.96
N LEU A 388 7.84 -17.08 -34.83
CA LEU A 388 7.37 -15.73 -34.53
C LEU A 388 5.83 -15.67 -34.50
N ALA A 389 5.17 -16.30 -35.47
CA ALA A 389 3.71 -16.36 -35.51
C ALA A 389 3.17 -17.15 -34.32
N SER A 390 3.83 -18.23 -33.89
CA SER A 390 3.45 -18.99 -32.69
C SER A 390 3.79 -18.24 -31.40
N GLY A 391 4.86 -17.46 -31.32
CA GLY A 391 5.13 -16.59 -30.16
C GLY A 391 4.11 -15.44 -30.02
N CYS A 392 3.76 -14.77 -31.12
CA CYS A 392 2.72 -13.73 -31.12
C CYS A 392 1.33 -14.34 -30.90
N ALA A 393 1.02 -15.47 -31.53
CA ALA A 393 -0.23 -16.19 -31.32
C ALA A 393 -0.31 -16.79 -29.91
N PHE A 394 0.80 -17.19 -29.28
CA PHE A 394 0.84 -17.66 -27.90
C PHE A 394 0.66 -16.49 -26.93
N ALA A 395 1.33 -15.35 -27.13
CA ALA A 395 1.09 -14.16 -26.31
C ALA A 395 -0.34 -13.64 -26.46
N LEU A 396 -0.86 -13.57 -27.69
CA LEU A 396 -2.24 -13.20 -27.98
C LEU A 396 -3.22 -14.26 -27.48
N ALA A 397 -2.88 -15.56 -27.50
CA ALA A 397 -3.72 -16.62 -26.96
C ALA A 397 -3.66 -16.67 -25.43
N VAL A 398 -2.56 -16.33 -24.77
CA VAL A 398 -2.50 -16.22 -23.31
C VAL A 398 -3.27 -14.98 -22.84
N LEU A 399 -3.13 -13.85 -23.55
CA LEU A 399 -3.95 -12.66 -23.34
C LEU A 399 -5.43 -12.95 -23.64
N TYR A 400 -5.73 -13.59 -24.77
CA TYR A 400 -7.10 -13.88 -25.20
C TYR A 400 -7.73 -14.97 -24.35
N PHE A 401 -7.09 -16.11 -24.06
CA PHE A 401 -7.65 -17.15 -23.20
C PHE A 401 -7.67 -16.73 -21.73
N GLY A 402 -6.68 -15.97 -21.25
CA GLY A 402 -6.73 -15.35 -19.93
C GLY A 402 -7.92 -14.40 -19.78
N VAL A 403 -8.29 -13.68 -20.85
CA VAL A 403 -9.41 -12.73 -20.86
C VAL A 403 -10.75 -13.34 -21.29
N ALA A 404 -10.77 -14.32 -22.18
CA ALA A 404 -11.97 -14.97 -22.73
C ALA A 404 -12.48 -16.12 -21.87
N SER A 405 -11.61 -16.78 -21.09
CA SER A 405 -12.07 -17.70 -20.03
C SER A 405 -12.85 -16.97 -18.92
N LEU A 406 -12.88 -15.62 -18.94
CA LEU A 406 -13.61 -14.77 -18.01
C LEU A 406 -14.98 -14.30 -18.55
N THR A 407 -15.38 -14.66 -19.77
CA THR A 407 -16.77 -14.40 -20.24
C THR A 407 -17.74 -15.53 -19.88
N SER A 408 -17.23 -16.71 -19.53
CA SER A 408 -18.05 -17.90 -19.26
C SER A 408 -18.36 -18.14 -17.78
N GLY A 409 -17.70 -17.45 -16.85
CA GLY A 409 -17.88 -17.64 -15.39
C GLY A 409 -18.51 -16.47 -14.63
N ALA A 410 -18.56 -15.27 -15.21
CA ALA A 410 -18.90 -14.04 -14.50
C ALA A 410 -20.41 -13.85 -14.19
N THR A 411 -21.29 -14.75 -14.63
CA THR A 411 -22.73 -14.68 -14.30
C THR A 411 -23.17 -15.70 -13.25
N ALA A 412 -22.34 -16.69 -12.92
CA ALA A 412 -22.70 -17.76 -11.99
C ALA A 412 -22.01 -17.63 -10.62
N GLY A 413 -20.77 -17.13 -10.57
CA GLY A 413 -19.98 -17.00 -9.34
C GLY A 413 -20.48 -15.89 -8.42
N ASP A 414 -20.64 -14.67 -8.95
CA ASP A 414 -20.97 -13.46 -8.19
C ASP A 414 -22.40 -13.50 -7.63
N THR A 415 -23.34 -14.09 -8.38
CA THR A 415 -24.72 -14.32 -7.95
C THR A 415 -24.79 -15.33 -6.81
N SER A 416 -23.99 -16.40 -6.85
CA SER A 416 -23.97 -17.42 -5.78
C SER A 416 -23.27 -16.93 -4.51
N ALA A 417 -22.26 -16.07 -4.63
CA ALA A 417 -21.52 -15.51 -3.50
C ALA A 417 -22.35 -14.43 -2.79
N MET A 418 -23.01 -13.53 -3.53
CA MET A 418 -23.94 -12.55 -2.94
C MET A 418 -25.18 -13.22 -2.35
N GLN A 419 -25.68 -14.29 -2.96
CA GLN A 419 -26.82 -15.04 -2.44
C GLN A 419 -26.46 -15.84 -1.17
N LYS A 420 -25.26 -16.41 -1.10
CA LYS A 420 -24.75 -17.03 0.15
C LYS A 420 -24.47 -16.02 1.25
N LEU A 421 -24.01 -14.81 0.92
CA LEU A 421 -23.83 -13.74 1.91
C LEU A 421 -25.19 -13.21 2.42
N ALA A 422 -26.18 -13.08 1.53
CA ALA A 422 -27.54 -12.68 1.89
C ALA A 422 -28.26 -13.76 2.72
N GLU A 423 -28.07 -15.05 2.40
CA GLU A 423 -28.59 -16.17 3.18
C GLU A 423 -27.91 -16.29 4.56
N ALA A 424 -26.60 -16.03 4.65
CA ALA A 424 -25.88 -15.98 5.92
C ALA A 424 -26.30 -14.78 6.80
N SER A 425 -26.54 -13.62 6.18
CA SER A 425 -27.08 -12.42 6.85
C SER A 425 -28.50 -12.65 7.36
N ALA A 426 -29.37 -13.25 6.54
CA ALA A 426 -30.75 -13.56 6.92
C ALA A 426 -30.84 -14.67 7.98
N ALA A 427 -29.90 -15.62 8.00
CA ALA A 427 -29.81 -16.63 9.05
C ALA A 427 -29.29 -16.07 10.39
N ALA A 428 -28.42 -15.05 10.36
CA ALA A 428 -27.98 -14.33 11.54
C ALA A 428 -29.11 -13.46 12.13
N GLU A 429 -29.96 -12.85 11.30
CA GLU A 429 -31.14 -12.09 11.75
C GLU A 429 -32.26 -13.00 12.32
N ASN A 430 -32.50 -14.17 11.71
CA ASN A 430 -33.54 -15.10 12.18
C ASN A 430 -33.15 -15.95 13.41
N SER A 431 -31.86 -16.02 13.76
CA SER A 431 -31.41 -16.74 14.96
C SER A 431 -31.42 -15.88 16.24
N GLY A 432 -31.53 -14.56 16.11
CA GLY A 432 -31.71 -13.62 17.23
C GLY A 432 -33.15 -13.43 17.71
N GLN A 433 -34.13 -14.07 17.07
CA GLN A 433 -35.56 -13.83 17.33
C GLN A 433 -36.37 -15.12 17.58
N LYS A 434 -35.71 -16.17 18.10
CA LYS A 434 -36.36 -17.38 18.61
C LYS A 434 -35.86 -17.73 20.01
N ASP A 435 -36.08 -16.81 20.95
CA ASP A 435 -36.21 -17.16 22.37
C ASP A 435 -36.89 -15.99 23.09
N HIS A 436 -38.19 -15.83 22.85
CA HIS A 436 -39.17 -15.23 23.78
C HIS A 436 -40.53 -15.13 23.08
N SER A 437 -41.33 -16.19 23.18
CA SER A 437 -42.81 -16.09 23.23
C SER A 437 -43.43 -17.49 23.29
N GLN A 438 -43.72 -17.97 24.50
CA GLN A 438 -44.86 -18.84 24.75
C GLN A 438 -45.82 -18.10 25.69
N GLU A 439 -47.00 -17.82 25.13
CA GLU A 439 -48.34 -17.73 25.75
C GLU A 439 -48.57 -16.87 27.00
N GLN A 440 -49.36 -15.80 26.83
CA GLN A 440 -50.74 -15.78 27.33
C GLN A 440 -51.58 -14.68 26.66
N ASP A 441 -52.70 -15.12 26.08
CA ASP A 441 -53.82 -14.34 25.53
C ASP A 441 -54.53 -13.49 26.59
N VAL A 442 -54.94 -12.25 26.25
CA VAL A 442 -56.30 -11.73 26.50
C VAL A 442 -56.68 -10.64 25.48
N ASP A 443 -57.88 -10.76 24.93
CA ASP A 443 -58.64 -9.89 24.03
C ASP A 443 -58.61 -8.37 24.30
N ALA A 444 -58.58 -7.57 23.22
CA ALA A 444 -59.61 -6.54 22.91
C ALA A 444 -59.30 -5.77 21.60
N LYS A 445 -60.36 -5.58 20.80
CA LYS A 445 -60.44 -4.90 19.48
C LYS A 445 -60.88 -3.41 19.65
N PRO A 446 -61.07 -2.63 18.58
CA PRO A 446 -60.10 -1.82 17.80
C PRO A 446 -60.38 -0.30 17.97
N HIS A 447 -59.68 0.61 17.26
CA HIS A 447 -60.20 1.87 16.65
C HIS A 447 -59.08 2.56 15.83
N GLY A 448 -59.34 2.89 14.56
CA GLY A 448 -58.46 3.69 13.68
C GLY A 448 -58.65 5.21 13.88
N PRO A 449 -58.40 6.10 12.89
CA PRO A 449 -57.87 5.90 11.54
C PRO A 449 -56.69 6.85 11.18
N GLN A 450 -55.94 6.59 10.09
CA GLN A 450 -55.55 7.67 9.15
C GLN A 450 -55.03 7.17 7.79
N VAL A 451 -55.34 7.99 6.79
CA VAL A 451 -55.46 7.84 5.33
C VAL A 451 -54.10 8.03 4.58
N PRO A 452 -53.97 7.65 3.28
CA PRO A 452 -52.71 7.30 2.62
C PRO A 452 -52.21 8.34 1.59
N VAL A 453 -50.94 8.23 1.15
CA VAL A 453 -50.46 8.80 -0.13
C VAL A 453 -49.46 7.87 -0.81
N THR A 454 -49.71 7.64 -2.10
CA THR A 454 -48.98 6.77 -3.05
C THR A 454 -48.19 7.62 -4.06
N GLN A 455 -47.03 7.16 -4.54
CA GLN A 455 -46.46 7.43 -5.88
C GLN A 455 -45.29 6.46 -6.15
N LYS A 456 -45.49 5.30 -6.81
CA LYS A 456 -45.47 4.97 -8.27
C LYS A 456 -44.08 4.98 -8.93
N LYS A 457 -43.60 3.78 -9.31
CA LYS A 457 -42.52 3.51 -10.28
C LYS A 457 -43.13 2.76 -11.49
N PRO A 458 -42.73 3.04 -12.75
CA PRO A 458 -43.38 2.45 -13.91
C PRO A 458 -42.71 1.14 -14.37
N GLU A 459 -43.55 0.20 -14.80
CA GLU A 459 -43.24 -0.95 -15.66
C GLU A 459 -43.57 -0.58 -17.13
N PRO A 460 -42.92 -1.23 -18.09
CA PRO A 460 -43.67 -1.97 -19.13
C PRO A 460 -42.91 -3.27 -19.55
N THR A 461 -43.45 -4.37 -20.08
CA THR A 461 -44.78 -4.79 -20.55
C THR A 461 -44.75 -6.30 -20.88
N GLN A 462 -45.90 -6.96 -20.68
CA GLN A 462 -46.53 -8.07 -21.47
C GLN A 462 -45.81 -9.44 -21.62
N LYS A 463 -46.26 -10.59 -21.05
CA LYS A 463 -47.50 -11.45 -21.12
C LYS A 463 -47.55 -12.44 -22.34
N PRO A 464 -48.39 -13.51 -22.35
CA PRO A 464 -47.98 -14.91 -22.07
C PRO A 464 -48.53 -15.97 -23.08
N SER A 465 -48.32 -17.27 -22.80
CA SER A 465 -49.21 -18.47 -23.04
C SER A 465 -48.32 -19.73 -23.30
N THR A 466 -48.63 -20.99 -22.96
CA THR A 466 -49.83 -21.71 -22.49
C THR A 466 -49.42 -23.09 -21.91
N GLN A 467 -50.17 -23.57 -20.91
CA GLN A 467 -50.65 -24.95 -20.55
C GLN A 467 -49.91 -26.20 -21.12
N THR A 468 -49.74 -27.34 -20.44
CA THR A 468 -50.75 -28.17 -19.74
C THR A 468 -50.07 -29.32 -18.96
N ALA A 469 -50.74 -29.81 -17.92
CA ALA A 469 -50.36 -30.91 -17.02
C ALA A 469 -50.43 -32.33 -17.62
N THR A 470 -49.68 -33.29 -17.04
CA THR A 470 -50.19 -34.64 -16.65
C THR A 470 -49.18 -35.43 -15.79
N LYS A 471 -49.65 -35.99 -14.67
CA LYS A 471 -49.13 -37.19 -13.94
C LYS A 471 -49.66 -38.46 -14.66
N PRO A 472 -49.22 -39.74 -14.42
CA PRO A 472 -48.96 -40.36 -13.10
C PRO A 472 -47.95 -41.57 -13.01
N LYS A 473 -47.66 -42.04 -11.76
CA LYS A 473 -47.52 -43.44 -11.20
C LYS A 473 -46.81 -44.58 -11.98
N THR A 474 -46.26 -45.69 -11.48
CA THR A 474 -45.69 -46.32 -10.24
C THR A 474 -45.23 -47.74 -10.72
N GLU A 475 -44.32 -48.44 -9.99
CA GLU A 475 -44.02 -49.91 -10.04
C GLU A 475 -43.24 -50.44 -11.28
N SER A 476 -42.41 -51.50 -11.28
CA SER A 476 -41.83 -52.45 -10.31
C SER A 476 -40.67 -53.24 -10.99
N LYS A 477 -39.85 -53.99 -10.22
CA LYS A 477 -38.67 -54.89 -10.51
C LYS A 477 -38.93 -56.01 -11.58
N PRO A 478 -38.00 -56.94 -12.01
CA PRO A 478 -36.77 -57.45 -11.32
C PRO A 478 -35.54 -57.98 -12.16
N ASN A 479 -34.45 -58.24 -11.42
CA ASN A 479 -33.48 -59.36 -11.44
C ASN A 479 -32.27 -59.54 -12.40
N ALA A 480 -31.15 -59.87 -11.72
CA ALA A 480 -30.16 -60.96 -11.94
C ALA A 480 -28.91 -60.77 -12.85
N GLY A 481 -27.73 -61.09 -12.27
CA GLY A 481 -26.56 -61.59 -13.01
C GLY A 481 -25.16 -61.16 -12.49
N LYS A 482 -24.57 -61.92 -11.57
CA LYS A 482 -23.11 -61.98 -11.22
C LYS A 482 -22.45 -63.11 -12.06
N PRO A 483 -21.10 -63.29 -12.18
CA PRO A 483 -20.12 -63.52 -11.07
C PRO A 483 -18.66 -62.97 -11.28
N ALA A 484 -17.91 -62.60 -10.21
CA ALA A 484 -16.76 -63.28 -9.53
C ALA A 484 -15.40 -63.25 -10.31
N GLN A 485 -14.17 -63.13 -9.77
CA GLN A 485 -13.46 -63.47 -8.50
C GLN A 485 -12.32 -62.45 -8.28
N GLY A 486 -11.90 -62.07 -7.05
CA GLY A 486 -11.09 -62.77 -6.03
C GLY A 486 -10.13 -61.70 -5.43
N GLY A 487 -9.67 -61.66 -4.19
CA GLY A 487 -9.68 -62.55 -3.03
C GLY A 487 -8.34 -62.34 -2.31
N THR A 488 -8.32 -61.71 -1.13
CA THR A 488 -7.35 -61.97 -0.03
C THR A 488 -7.69 -61.14 1.22
N ALA A 489 -7.79 -61.85 2.34
CA ALA A 489 -7.72 -61.42 3.74
C ALA A 489 -6.98 -62.57 4.49
N PRO A 490 -6.73 -62.58 5.82
CA PRO A 490 -6.94 -61.57 6.87
C PRO A 490 -5.77 -61.48 7.91
N ALA A 491 -5.83 -60.55 8.88
CA ALA A 491 -5.55 -60.84 10.31
C ALA A 491 -5.88 -59.67 11.27
N LYS A 492 -6.63 -60.04 12.32
CA LYS A 492 -6.99 -59.38 13.61
C LYS A 492 -5.72 -59.03 14.44
N ASN A 493 -5.67 -58.26 15.53
CA ASN A 493 -6.58 -57.60 16.49
C ASN A 493 -5.64 -56.69 17.33
N GLN A 494 -6.10 -55.55 17.86
CA GLN A 494 -6.01 -55.26 19.30
C GLN A 494 -6.65 -53.92 19.67
N ASP A 495 -7.55 -54.02 20.64
CA ASP A 495 -8.08 -52.97 21.50
C ASP A 495 -6.99 -52.03 22.01
N ASN A 496 -7.31 -50.73 22.00
CA ASN A 496 -6.99 -49.86 23.13
C ASN A 496 -7.98 -48.68 23.17
N SER A 497 -9.01 -48.88 23.99
CA SER A 497 -9.84 -47.81 24.55
C SER A 497 -8.95 -46.91 25.43
N ALA A 498 -8.47 -45.81 24.88
CA ALA A 498 -8.02 -44.66 25.65
C ALA A 498 -9.07 -43.56 25.49
N ALA A 499 -9.92 -43.43 26.51
CA ALA A 499 -10.81 -42.30 26.69
C ALA A 499 -9.98 -41.00 26.69
N SER A 500 -10.06 -40.28 25.57
CA SER A 500 -9.63 -38.89 25.48
C SER A 500 -10.51 -38.07 26.41
N LYS A 501 -10.01 -37.79 27.62
CA LYS A 501 -10.55 -36.74 28.48
C LYS A 501 -10.48 -35.44 27.69
N GLN A 502 -11.64 -34.90 27.32
CA GLN A 502 -11.78 -33.49 26.98
C GLN A 502 -11.04 -32.66 28.04
N PRO A 503 -10.16 -31.72 27.65
CA PRO A 503 -9.68 -30.73 28.59
C PRO A 503 -10.91 -29.97 29.10
N LYS A 504 -11.13 -30.00 30.42
CA LYS A 504 -12.04 -29.09 31.10
C LYS A 504 -11.74 -27.68 30.60
N ALA A 505 -12.80 -26.97 30.22
CA ALA A 505 -12.76 -25.53 30.03
C ALA A 505 -12.02 -24.92 31.22
N SER A 506 -10.92 -24.24 30.93
CA SER A 506 -10.20 -23.42 31.89
C SER A 506 -11.18 -22.45 32.52
N GLU A 507 -11.28 -22.48 33.84
CA GLU A 507 -12.06 -21.55 34.64
C GLU A 507 -11.79 -20.11 34.22
N GLU A 508 -12.87 -19.36 34.05
CA GLU A 508 -12.85 -17.97 33.60
C GLU A 508 -12.09 -17.10 34.60
N PRO A 509 -11.24 -16.15 34.16
CA PRO A 509 -10.81 -15.08 35.05
C PRO A 509 -12.04 -14.25 35.41
N ASP A 510 -12.51 -14.42 36.65
CA ASP A 510 -13.69 -13.81 37.23
C ASP A 510 -13.44 -12.30 37.46
N VAL A 511 -13.52 -11.52 36.38
CA VAL A 511 -13.68 -10.07 36.48
C VAL A 511 -15.16 -9.83 36.70
N ALA A 512 -15.55 -9.57 37.95
CA ALA A 512 -16.92 -9.26 38.30
C ALA A 512 -17.45 -8.12 37.41
N ALA A 513 -18.65 -8.31 36.85
CA ALA A 513 -19.30 -7.31 36.01
C ALA A 513 -19.38 -5.97 36.76
N THR A 514 -18.81 -4.93 36.17
CA THR A 514 -18.80 -3.57 36.72
C THR A 514 -19.83 -2.74 35.96
N SER A 515 -20.54 -1.80 36.59
CA SER A 515 -21.55 -1.03 35.85
C SER A 515 -20.93 -0.22 34.70
N GLY A 516 -21.46 -0.40 33.48
CA GLY A 516 -21.11 0.38 32.30
C GLY A 516 -21.85 1.71 32.19
N LYS A 517 -22.74 2.04 33.13
CA LYS A 517 -23.50 3.31 33.09
C LYS A 517 -22.55 4.50 33.10
N GLY A 518 -22.79 5.45 32.20
CA GLY A 518 -21.93 6.62 32.02
C GLY A 518 -20.63 6.34 31.26
N ILE A 519 -20.48 5.14 30.68
CA ILE A 519 -19.39 4.80 29.76
C ILE A 519 -19.95 4.73 28.34
N THR A 520 -19.25 5.36 27.39
CA THR A 520 -19.55 5.28 25.96
C THR A 520 -18.32 4.78 25.21
N ALA A 521 -18.45 3.75 24.39
CA ALA A 521 -17.40 3.27 23.51
C ALA A 521 -17.71 3.66 22.06
N ILE A 522 -16.75 4.30 21.40
CA ILE A 522 -16.81 4.66 19.99
C ILE A 522 -15.66 3.93 19.31
N GLY A 523 -15.95 3.12 18.31
CA GLY A 523 -14.89 2.46 17.56
C GLY A 523 -15.26 1.98 16.18
N ASP A 524 -14.39 1.16 15.61
CA ASP A 524 -14.51 0.67 14.25
C ASP A 524 -15.05 -0.78 14.17
N SER A 525 -14.56 -1.60 13.25
CA SER A 525 -14.91 -3.02 13.17
C SER A 525 -14.43 -3.82 14.38
N VAL A 526 -13.29 -3.46 14.99
CA VAL A 526 -12.75 -4.22 16.13
C VAL A 526 -13.59 -3.99 17.39
N MET A 527 -14.15 -2.80 17.58
CA MET A 527 -15.15 -2.55 18.62
C MET A 527 -16.38 -3.46 18.48
N LEU A 528 -16.82 -3.72 17.24
CA LEU A 528 -17.94 -4.63 16.98
C LEU A 528 -17.59 -6.09 17.30
N ASP A 529 -16.34 -6.51 17.07
CA ASP A 529 -15.88 -7.86 17.45
C ASP A 529 -15.98 -8.10 18.97
N ILE A 530 -15.70 -7.07 19.78
CA ILE A 530 -15.68 -7.17 21.25
C ILE A 530 -17.03 -6.85 21.91
N GLU A 531 -17.94 -6.17 21.21
CA GLU A 531 -19.24 -5.73 21.71
C GLU A 531 -19.99 -6.77 22.56
N PRO A 532 -20.19 -8.04 22.10
CA PRO A 532 -20.96 -9.03 22.88
C PRO A 532 -20.30 -9.44 24.20
N TYR A 533 -18.99 -9.25 24.33
CA TYR A 533 -18.24 -9.53 25.57
C TYR A 533 -18.15 -8.29 26.45
N LEU A 534 -17.90 -7.12 25.84
CA LEU A 534 -17.77 -5.86 26.56
C LEU A 534 -19.10 -5.46 27.21
N ALA A 535 -20.23 -5.64 26.52
CA ALA A 535 -21.56 -5.37 27.08
C ALA A 535 -21.91 -6.26 28.29
N LYS A 536 -21.36 -7.48 28.37
CA LYS A 536 -21.52 -8.38 29.52
C LYS A 536 -20.65 -7.97 30.70
N LEU A 537 -19.42 -7.55 30.44
CA LEU A 537 -18.47 -7.11 31.47
C LEU A 537 -18.80 -5.72 32.02
N LEU A 538 -19.41 -4.86 31.18
CA LEU A 538 -19.83 -3.50 31.52
C LEU A 538 -21.34 -3.28 31.27
N PRO A 539 -22.25 -3.90 32.04
CA PRO A 539 -23.69 -3.76 31.80
C PRO A 539 -24.16 -2.30 31.84
N GLY A 540 -24.83 -1.86 30.77
CA GLY A 540 -25.32 -0.49 30.60
C GLY A 540 -24.38 0.48 29.90
N ILE A 541 -23.26 -0.01 29.35
CA ILE A 541 -22.39 0.75 28.43
C ILE A 541 -23.15 1.11 27.13
N VAL A 542 -22.87 2.29 26.58
CA VAL A 542 -23.28 2.66 25.21
C VAL A 542 -22.14 2.29 24.26
N ILE A 543 -22.40 1.46 23.26
CA ILE A 543 -21.40 1.08 22.25
C ILE A 543 -21.89 1.57 20.89
N ASP A 544 -21.02 2.31 20.20
CA ASP A 544 -21.22 2.78 18.84
C ASP A 544 -20.00 2.35 18.01
N GLY A 545 -20.08 1.15 17.41
CA GLY A 545 -19.09 0.60 16.48
C GLY A 545 -19.58 0.68 15.04
N LYS A 546 -18.67 0.87 14.08
CA LYS A 546 -19.01 0.85 12.64
C LYS A 546 -17.85 0.32 11.81
N VAL A 547 -18.13 -0.67 10.96
CA VAL A 547 -17.16 -1.21 10.00
C VAL A 547 -16.60 -0.09 9.12
N GLY A 548 -15.27 -0.02 9.02
CA GLY A 548 -14.56 0.96 8.19
C GLY A 548 -14.59 2.39 8.72
N ARG A 549 -14.96 2.61 9.99
CA ARG A 549 -14.96 3.96 10.58
C ARG A 549 -13.54 4.53 10.63
N GLN A 550 -13.42 5.78 10.19
CA GLN A 550 -12.19 6.57 10.26
C GLN A 550 -12.21 7.57 11.42
N MET A 551 -11.04 7.99 11.89
CA MET A 551 -10.89 8.99 12.97
C MET A 551 -11.61 10.30 12.65
N ALA A 552 -11.58 10.74 11.38
CA ALA A 552 -12.22 11.97 10.93
C ALA A 552 -13.74 12.00 11.15
N GLN A 553 -14.39 10.83 11.23
CA GLN A 553 -15.84 10.71 11.43
C GLN A 553 -16.24 10.80 12.91
N ALA A 554 -15.30 10.62 13.84
CA ALA A 554 -15.58 10.56 15.27
C ALA A 554 -16.22 11.85 15.85
N PRO A 555 -15.82 13.08 15.48
CA PRO A 555 -16.43 14.30 16.00
C PRO A 555 -17.95 14.38 15.75
N ASP A 556 -18.42 13.94 14.58
CA ASP A 556 -19.84 13.93 14.25
C ASP A 556 -20.60 12.86 15.04
N VAL A 557 -19.99 11.69 15.25
CA VAL A 557 -20.54 10.63 16.11
C VAL A 557 -20.68 11.12 17.56
N ILE A 558 -19.65 11.76 18.10
CA ILE A 558 -19.65 12.34 19.45
C ILE A 558 -20.77 13.39 19.58
N LYS A 559 -20.91 14.28 18.59
CA LYS A 559 -21.97 15.29 18.57
C LYS A 559 -23.37 14.65 18.56
N ALA A 560 -23.56 13.60 17.75
CA ALA A 560 -24.83 12.86 17.70
C ALA A 560 -25.16 12.15 19.02
N LEU A 561 -24.17 11.49 19.64
CA LEU A 561 -24.34 10.82 20.93
C LEU A 561 -24.64 11.81 22.06
N ARG A 562 -23.97 12.97 22.06
CA ARG A 562 -24.25 14.06 23.02
C ARG A 562 -25.67 14.58 22.85
N ALA A 563 -26.12 14.82 21.61
CA ALA A 563 -27.47 15.31 21.33
C ALA A 563 -28.57 14.31 21.77
N LYS A 564 -28.27 13.01 21.77
CA LYS A 564 -29.18 11.95 22.25
C LYS A 564 -29.10 11.71 23.77
N GLY A 565 -28.24 12.42 24.51
CA GLY A 565 -27.99 12.15 25.93
C GLY A 565 -27.31 10.80 26.19
N GLN A 566 -26.63 10.25 25.18
CA GLN A 566 -25.98 8.93 25.21
C GLN A 566 -24.45 9.01 25.38
N LEU A 567 -23.87 10.21 25.35
CA LEU A 567 -22.45 10.42 25.64
C LEU A 567 -22.23 10.43 27.15
N GLY A 568 -21.56 9.40 27.66
CA GLY A 568 -21.19 9.25 29.06
C GLY A 568 -20.03 10.17 29.47
N SER A 569 -19.75 10.22 30.77
CA SER A 569 -18.64 11.02 31.31
C SER A 569 -17.28 10.32 31.20
N ARG A 570 -17.26 9.04 30.81
CA ARG A 570 -16.06 8.29 30.45
C ARG A 570 -16.22 7.75 29.03
N VAL A 571 -15.28 8.06 28.14
CA VAL A 571 -15.40 7.71 26.71
C VAL A 571 -14.21 6.88 26.26
N ILE A 572 -14.49 5.72 25.67
CA ILE A 572 -13.50 4.82 25.06
C ILE A 572 -13.44 5.10 23.56
N ILE A 573 -12.24 5.26 23.01
CA ILE A 573 -11.97 5.45 21.58
C ILE A 573 -11.10 4.29 21.09
N GLU A 574 -11.66 3.48 20.19
CA GLU A 574 -10.98 2.40 19.47
C GLU A 574 -11.00 2.75 17.98
N LEU A 575 -10.05 3.53 17.50
CA LEU A 575 -9.97 3.95 16.10
C LEU A 575 -8.51 3.96 15.64
N GLY A 576 -8.29 3.58 14.39
CA GLY A 576 -6.97 3.48 13.76
C GLY A 576 -6.69 2.14 13.10
N THR A 577 -7.55 1.14 13.34
CA THR A 577 -7.43 -0.16 12.66
C THR A 577 -7.68 0.00 11.17
N ASN A 578 -8.64 0.85 10.81
CA ASN A 578 -9.06 1.04 9.42
C ASN A 578 -8.27 2.08 8.62
N GLY A 579 -7.33 2.80 9.23
CA GLY A 579 -6.58 3.85 8.56
C GLY A 579 -5.72 4.64 9.53
N SER A 580 -4.71 5.32 9.01
CA SER A 580 -3.93 6.27 9.81
C SER A 580 -4.76 7.52 10.09
N PHE A 581 -4.37 8.30 11.09
CA PHE A 581 -4.94 9.64 11.30
C PHE A 581 -3.86 10.62 11.72
N SER A 582 -4.08 11.90 11.43
CA SER A 582 -3.17 12.95 11.85
C SER A 582 -3.45 13.40 13.28
N LYS A 583 -2.42 13.95 13.94
CA LYS A 583 -2.56 14.54 15.29
C LYS A 583 -3.69 15.58 15.35
N GLY A 584 -3.84 16.39 14.30
CA GLY A 584 -4.91 17.40 14.23
C GLY A 584 -6.32 16.81 14.17
N GLN A 585 -6.51 15.59 13.63
CA GLN A 585 -7.80 14.91 13.69
C GLN A 585 -8.09 14.39 15.10
N LEU A 586 -7.08 13.82 15.77
CA LEU A 586 -7.21 13.42 17.16
C LEU A 586 -7.52 14.64 18.05
N ASP A 587 -6.85 15.78 17.84
CA ASP A 587 -7.16 17.03 18.54
C ASP A 587 -8.61 17.51 18.31
N LYS A 588 -9.15 17.37 17.08
CA LYS A 588 -10.56 17.68 16.79
C LYS A 588 -11.52 16.74 17.51
N LEU A 589 -11.21 15.44 17.56
CA LEU A 589 -11.97 14.46 18.33
C LEU A 589 -11.97 14.85 19.81
N LEU A 590 -10.80 15.13 20.37
CA LEU A 590 -10.64 15.49 21.78
C LEU A 590 -11.40 16.77 22.14
N LYS A 591 -11.36 17.78 21.27
CA LYS A 591 -12.18 18.99 21.42
C LYS A 591 -13.68 18.67 21.37
N ALA A 592 -14.10 17.72 20.55
CA ALA A 592 -15.49 17.28 20.55
C ALA A 592 -15.87 16.59 21.87
N LEU A 593 -14.91 16.03 22.62
CA LEU A 593 -15.08 15.43 23.95
C LEU A 593 -14.92 16.42 25.12
N ASP A 594 -14.82 17.73 24.87
CA ASP A 594 -14.80 18.73 25.95
C ASP A 594 -15.96 18.50 26.94
N GLY A 595 -15.63 18.47 28.25
CA GLY A 595 -16.57 18.19 29.33
C GLY A 595 -16.75 16.71 29.70
N VAL A 596 -16.02 15.79 29.07
CA VAL A 596 -15.90 14.38 29.49
C VAL A 596 -14.82 14.26 30.58
N ASP A 597 -15.10 13.52 31.66
CA ASP A 597 -14.22 13.36 32.81
C ASP A 597 -12.96 12.56 32.47
N GLN A 598 -13.10 11.50 31.66
CA GLN A 598 -12.00 10.62 31.28
C GLN A 598 -12.13 10.14 29.83
N VAL A 599 -11.03 10.17 29.08
CA VAL A 599 -10.93 9.58 27.75
C VAL A 599 -9.98 8.39 27.79
N ILE A 600 -10.43 7.25 27.28
CA ILE A 600 -9.67 6.02 27.22
C ILE A 600 -9.36 5.74 25.75
N LEU A 601 -8.08 5.82 25.39
CA LEU A 601 -7.61 5.50 24.05
C LEU A 601 -7.14 4.04 24.02
N ILE A 602 -7.41 3.32 22.93
CA ILE A 602 -6.89 1.96 22.74
C ILE A 602 -6.00 1.94 21.50
N ASN A 603 -4.75 1.52 21.66
CA ASN A 603 -3.85 1.38 20.52
C ASN A 603 -4.19 0.14 19.69
N THR A 604 -3.73 0.12 18.45
CA THR A 604 -4.19 -0.84 17.45
C THR A 604 -3.16 -1.94 17.25
N ARG A 605 -3.63 -3.14 16.89
CA ARG A 605 -2.77 -4.18 16.31
C ARG A 605 -3.34 -4.62 14.98
N VAL A 606 -2.66 -4.22 13.92
CA VAL A 606 -3.08 -4.38 12.54
C VAL A 606 -1.82 -4.56 11.71
N PRO A 607 -1.71 -5.61 10.86
CA PRO A 607 -0.50 -5.85 10.07
C PRO A 607 -0.47 -4.92 8.86
N ARG A 608 -0.29 -3.63 9.14
CA ARG A 608 -0.35 -2.54 8.18
C ARG A 608 0.73 -1.51 8.50
N PRO A 609 1.28 -0.82 7.47
CA PRO A 609 2.38 0.12 7.68
C PRO A 609 2.03 1.32 8.57
N TRP A 610 0.74 1.63 8.78
CA TRP A 610 0.30 2.73 9.65
C TRP A 610 0.19 2.36 11.13
N GLU A 611 0.30 1.07 11.50
CA GLU A 611 0.15 0.62 12.90
C GLU A 611 1.06 1.42 13.84
N SER A 612 2.34 1.56 13.49
CA SER A 612 3.30 2.31 14.31
C SER A 612 2.94 3.79 14.40
N VAL A 613 2.52 4.40 13.29
CA VAL A 613 2.14 5.83 13.26
C VAL A 613 0.93 6.09 14.15
N VAL A 614 -0.09 5.23 14.07
CA VAL A 614 -1.28 5.29 14.93
C VAL A 614 -0.89 5.13 16.40
N ASN A 615 -0.13 4.09 16.73
CA ASN A 615 0.22 3.77 18.11
C ASN A 615 1.13 4.84 18.74
N GLU A 616 2.09 5.37 17.99
CA GLU A 616 2.93 6.49 18.43
C GLU A 616 2.10 7.76 18.66
N THR A 617 1.17 8.09 17.75
CA THR A 617 0.29 9.27 17.89
C THR A 617 -0.61 9.17 19.12
N LEU A 618 -1.22 8.00 19.35
CA LEU A 618 -2.06 7.76 20.54
C LEU A 618 -1.25 7.84 21.83
N ALA A 619 -0.04 7.28 21.85
CA ALA A 619 0.85 7.31 23.01
C ALA A 619 1.32 8.74 23.33
N GLU A 620 1.73 9.51 22.32
CA GLU A 620 2.15 10.91 22.50
C GLU A 620 1.01 11.76 23.08
N VAL A 621 -0.21 11.63 22.53
CA VAL A 621 -1.36 12.40 23.00
C VAL A 621 -1.82 11.95 24.38
N ALA A 622 -1.93 10.64 24.64
CA ALA A 622 -2.29 10.15 25.98
C ALA A 622 -1.30 10.64 27.06
N ALA A 623 0.00 10.66 26.75
CA ALA A 623 1.03 11.15 27.68
C ALA A 623 0.93 12.66 27.95
N ALA A 624 0.37 13.44 27.02
CA ALA A 624 0.23 14.90 27.14
C ALA A 624 -1.02 15.33 27.95
N HIS A 625 -1.95 14.43 28.25
CA HIS A 625 -3.25 14.78 28.85
C HIS A 625 -3.57 13.94 30.10
N PRO A 626 -3.73 14.55 31.29
CA PRO A 626 -3.90 13.82 32.55
C PRO A 626 -5.27 13.12 32.68
N ASN A 627 -6.29 13.57 31.95
CA ASN A 627 -7.60 12.93 31.88
C ASN A 627 -7.67 11.79 30.86
N MET A 628 -6.53 11.38 30.31
CA MET A 628 -6.44 10.31 29.30
C MET A 628 -5.76 9.07 29.84
N THR A 629 -6.20 7.91 29.36
CA THR A 629 -5.60 6.61 29.68
C THR A 629 -5.41 5.82 28.39
N LEU A 630 -4.19 5.38 28.12
CA LEU A 630 -3.91 4.49 26.99
C LEU A 630 -4.00 3.03 27.44
N ILE A 631 -4.86 2.26 26.78
CA ILE A 631 -4.89 0.80 26.86
C ILE A 631 -3.99 0.25 25.76
N ASP A 632 -2.94 -0.46 26.15
CA ASP A 632 -1.95 -1.04 25.25
C ASP A 632 -2.36 -2.46 24.79
N TRP A 633 -3.35 -2.53 23.89
CA TRP A 633 -3.76 -3.77 23.24
C TRP A 633 -2.65 -4.37 22.36
N HIS A 634 -1.84 -3.52 21.73
CA HIS A 634 -0.73 -3.94 20.88
C HIS A 634 0.25 -4.84 21.63
N SER A 635 0.79 -4.37 22.76
CA SER A 635 1.66 -5.16 23.62
C SER A 635 0.92 -6.33 24.28
N ALA A 636 -0.33 -6.14 24.73
CA ALA A 636 -1.10 -7.19 25.41
C ALA A 636 -1.43 -8.39 24.52
N SER A 637 -1.50 -8.18 23.21
CA SER A 637 -1.76 -9.23 22.22
C SER A 637 -0.47 -9.79 21.60
N ALA A 638 0.69 -9.15 21.78
CA ALA A 638 1.97 -9.57 21.19
C ALA A 638 2.26 -11.07 21.39
N GLY A 639 2.70 -11.75 20.32
CA GLY A 639 2.92 -13.21 20.31
C GLY A 639 1.65 -14.08 20.26
N LYS A 640 0.45 -13.49 20.34
CA LYS A 640 -0.84 -14.22 20.34
C LYS A 640 -1.55 -14.13 18.99
N ASN A 641 -0.90 -14.57 17.92
CA ASN A 641 -1.47 -14.54 16.57
C ASN A 641 -2.75 -15.38 16.44
N THR A 642 -2.98 -16.32 17.37
CA THR A 642 -4.22 -17.11 17.48
C THR A 642 -5.43 -16.27 17.87
N TYR A 643 -5.29 -15.03 18.33
CA TYR A 643 -6.42 -14.15 18.64
C TYR A 643 -7.13 -13.61 17.38
N PHE A 644 -6.44 -13.63 16.24
CA PHE A 644 -6.89 -12.99 15.02
C PHE A 644 -7.33 -14.04 13.99
N TYR A 645 -8.28 -13.67 13.13
CA TYR A 645 -8.54 -14.41 11.90
C TYR A 645 -7.36 -14.28 10.92
N LYS A 646 -7.45 -14.97 9.79
CA LYS A 646 -6.36 -15.03 8.78
C LYS A 646 -5.97 -13.66 8.20
N ASP A 647 -6.84 -12.67 8.31
CA ASP A 647 -6.55 -11.30 7.87
C ASP A 647 -5.62 -10.53 8.83
N GLY A 648 -5.42 -11.06 10.04
CA GLY A 648 -4.61 -10.46 11.10
C GLY A 648 -5.23 -9.21 11.73
N VAL A 649 -6.51 -8.93 11.46
CA VAL A 649 -7.21 -7.72 11.93
C VAL A 649 -8.38 -8.09 12.84
N HIS A 650 -9.32 -8.89 12.32
CA HIS A 650 -10.53 -9.23 13.07
C HIS A 650 -10.24 -10.27 14.12
N LEU A 651 -10.91 -10.14 15.26
CA LEU A 651 -10.71 -11.02 16.42
C LEU A 651 -11.65 -12.22 16.32
N ASN A 652 -11.11 -13.41 16.61
CA ASN A 652 -11.98 -14.55 16.90
C ASN A 652 -12.50 -14.47 18.35
N SER A 653 -13.34 -15.42 18.75
CA SER A 653 -13.95 -15.43 20.09
C SER A 653 -12.96 -15.40 21.26
N GLU A 654 -11.76 -15.99 21.11
CA GLU A 654 -10.73 -15.96 22.14
C GLU A 654 -10.10 -14.56 22.23
N GLY A 655 -9.72 -13.98 21.09
CA GLY A 655 -9.15 -12.63 20.99
C GLY A 655 -10.14 -11.56 21.47
N ALA A 656 -11.39 -11.64 21.03
CA ALA A 656 -12.43 -10.68 21.39
C ALA A 656 -12.71 -10.67 22.90
N ARG A 657 -12.72 -11.85 23.53
CA ARG A 657 -12.85 -11.99 24.98
C ARG A 657 -11.64 -11.39 25.72
N ALA A 658 -10.42 -11.69 25.28
CA ALA A 658 -9.21 -11.17 25.89
C ALA A 658 -9.13 -9.64 25.79
N TYR A 659 -9.50 -9.08 24.64
CA TYR A 659 -9.59 -7.65 24.42
C TYR A 659 -10.64 -7.00 25.34
N ALA A 660 -11.87 -7.51 25.36
CA ALA A 660 -12.93 -6.98 26.22
C ALA A 660 -12.55 -7.00 27.70
N LEU A 661 -11.86 -8.05 28.16
CA LEU A 661 -11.34 -8.15 29.52
C LEU A 661 -10.26 -7.11 29.82
N LEU A 662 -9.36 -6.84 28.87
CA LEU A 662 -8.36 -5.78 29.01
C LEU A 662 -9.03 -4.42 29.18
N VAL A 663 -10.06 -4.13 28.37
CA VAL A 663 -10.83 -2.87 28.46
C VAL A 663 -11.59 -2.76 29.77
N ALA A 664 -12.29 -3.82 30.19
CA ALA A 664 -13.09 -3.81 31.41
C ALA A 664 -12.23 -3.63 32.68
N LYS A 665 -10.99 -4.14 32.70
CA LYS A 665 -10.07 -4.00 33.84
C LYS A 665 -9.75 -2.54 34.18
N THR A 666 -9.81 -1.64 33.20
CA THR A 666 -9.60 -0.19 33.41
C THR A 666 -10.69 0.43 34.28
N PHE A 667 -11.87 -0.20 34.36
CA PHE A 667 -13.02 0.28 35.11
C PHE A 667 -13.32 -0.54 36.37
N ALA A 668 -12.65 -1.68 36.55
CA ALA A 668 -12.83 -2.52 37.72
C ALA A 668 -12.35 -1.77 38.99
N PRO A 669 -13.07 -1.88 40.12
CA PRO A 669 -12.59 -1.32 41.37
C PRO A 669 -11.24 -1.96 41.72
N VAL A 670 -10.24 -1.13 41.98
CA VAL A 670 -8.95 -1.60 42.50
C VAL A 670 -9.26 -2.43 43.75
N LYS A 671 -9.02 -3.74 43.68
CA LYS A 671 -9.07 -4.59 44.87
C LYS A 671 -7.99 -4.02 45.80
N ALA A 672 -8.41 -3.37 46.89
CA ALA A 672 -7.51 -3.03 47.97
C ALA A 672 -6.82 -4.35 48.37
N GLU A 673 -5.51 -4.44 48.19
CA GLU A 673 -4.74 -5.51 48.79
C GLU A 673 -5.05 -5.48 50.28
N LYS A 674 -5.62 -6.58 50.79
CA LYS A 674 -5.72 -6.79 52.23
C LYS A 674 -4.31 -6.66 52.79
N PRO A 675 -4.07 -5.86 53.85
CA PRO A 675 -2.82 -5.98 54.58
C PRO A 675 -2.75 -7.43 55.08
N ALA A 676 -1.70 -8.14 54.66
CA ALA A 676 -1.45 -9.50 55.12
C ALA A 676 -1.28 -9.46 56.64
N ASN A 677 -2.23 -10.08 57.34
CA ASN A 677 -2.13 -10.25 58.79
C ASN A 677 -1.10 -11.35 59.07
N GLU A 678 -0.09 -10.97 59.85
CA GLU A 678 0.72 -11.79 60.76
C GLU A 678 1.41 -13.04 60.18
N ALA A 679 2.66 -12.85 59.77
CA ALA A 679 3.69 -13.88 59.89
C ALA A 679 4.61 -13.55 61.08
N THR A 680 4.72 -14.54 61.96
CA THR A 680 5.57 -14.70 63.15
C THR A 680 6.98 -14.08 63.02
N PRO A 681 7.54 -13.48 64.09
CA PRO A 681 8.81 -12.76 64.04
C PRO A 681 10.02 -13.69 63.85
N ALA A 682 10.93 -13.28 62.96
CA ALA A 682 12.26 -13.88 62.80
C ALA A 682 13.17 -13.56 64.01
N PRO A 683 14.11 -14.45 64.38
CA PRO A 683 15.01 -14.22 65.50
C PRO A 683 16.09 -13.18 65.17
N ALA A 684 16.48 -12.44 66.21
CA ALA A 684 17.41 -11.31 66.19
C ALA A 684 18.85 -11.67 65.73
N PRO A 685 19.61 -10.70 65.18
CA PRO A 685 21.01 -10.90 64.81
C PRO A 685 21.94 -10.76 66.03
N ALA A 686 22.87 -11.70 66.17
CA ALA A 686 23.98 -11.63 67.12
C ALA A 686 25.18 -10.83 66.53
N PRO A 687 26.05 -10.24 67.37
CA PRO A 687 26.84 -9.06 67.03
C PRO A 687 28.21 -9.34 66.41
N LYS A 688 28.75 -8.31 65.74
CA LYS A 688 30.12 -8.19 65.23
C LYS A 688 31.15 -8.32 66.37
N ALA A 689 32.25 -9.00 66.09
CA ALA A 689 33.51 -8.86 66.80
C ALA A 689 34.60 -8.44 65.81
N GLU A 690 35.16 -7.24 66.03
CA GLU A 690 36.53 -6.89 65.63
C GLU A 690 37.50 -7.57 66.60
N GLU A 691 38.60 -8.15 66.11
CA GLU A 691 39.94 -7.72 66.57
C GLU A 691 41.06 -8.22 65.64
N SER A 692 42.06 -7.37 65.56
CA SER A 692 43.28 -7.30 64.75
C SER A 692 44.42 -8.27 65.12
N GLN A 693 45.31 -8.62 64.17
CA GLN A 693 46.73 -8.19 64.10
C GLN A 693 47.60 -8.98 63.07
N LYS A 694 48.57 -8.23 62.52
CA LYS A 694 49.71 -8.47 61.58
C LYS A 694 50.73 -9.57 62.03
N PRO A 695 51.90 -9.87 61.35
CA PRO A 695 52.72 -9.08 60.39
C PRO A 695 53.29 -9.84 59.13
N ALA A 696 53.50 -9.19 57.97
CA ALA A 696 54.70 -8.54 57.38
C ALA A 696 55.75 -9.45 56.68
N SER A 697 56.02 -9.18 55.38
CA SER A 697 57.37 -9.01 54.77
C SER A 697 57.29 -8.64 53.26
N ASP A 698 58.02 -7.57 52.89
CA ASP A 698 58.91 -7.30 51.73
C ASP A 698 58.59 -7.90 50.32
N GLU A 699 58.80 -7.28 49.15
CA GLU A 699 59.79 -6.29 48.69
C GLU A 699 59.47 -5.81 47.24
N ASN A 700 59.83 -4.55 46.92
CA ASN A 700 60.40 -4.02 45.66
C ASN A 700 59.66 -3.94 44.28
N LYS A 701 59.45 -2.66 43.86
CA LYS A 701 60.06 -1.90 42.72
C LYS A 701 59.41 -1.76 41.32
N GLN A 702 59.46 -0.48 40.90
CA GLN A 702 59.51 0.17 39.55
C GLN A 702 58.19 0.34 38.78
N GLU A 703 57.62 1.53 38.53
CA GLU A 703 58.05 2.90 38.11
C GLU A 703 57.92 3.14 36.58
N THR A 704 57.47 4.38 36.25
CA THR A 704 57.34 5.09 34.95
C THR A 704 55.97 5.02 34.24
N ALA A 705 55.40 6.07 33.65
CA ALA A 705 55.56 7.53 33.71
C ALA A 705 54.33 8.16 32.99
N ALA A 706 53.97 9.40 33.36
CA ALA A 706 52.83 10.19 32.86
C ALA A 706 53.01 10.73 31.41
N PRO A 707 51.99 11.45 30.88
CA PRO A 707 52.20 12.90 30.79
C PRO A 707 50.98 13.77 31.16
N LYS A 708 51.31 15.00 31.59
CA LYS A 708 50.46 16.11 32.02
C LYS A 708 49.90 16.96 30.86
N GLU A 709 48.83 17.65 31.19
CA GLU A 709 48.09 18.68 30.44
C GLU A 709 48.85 20.01 30.16
N ALA A 710 48.35 20.66 29.10
CA ALA A 710 48.01 22.10 28.93
C ALA A 710 49.07 23.21 28.94
N GLN A 711 49.06 24.01 27.85
CA GLN A 711 48.92 25.49 27.73
C GLN A 711 49.51 25.92 26.37
N ASP A 712 48.70 26.38 25.40
CA ASP A 712 48.19 27.75 25.19
C ASP A 712 49.28 28.75 24.76
N THR A 713 49.34 29.11 23.47
CA THR A 713 49.48 30.48 22.91
C THR A 713 49.76 30.46 21.38
N GLN A 714 48.97 31.28 20.64
CA GLN A 714 49.29 32.04 19.40
C GLN A 714 49.83 31.25 18.18
N GLU A 715 49.29 31.27 16.95
CA GLU A 715 48.67 32.29 16.09
C GLU A 715 47.67 31.65 15.09
#